data_AF-A0A9X0CQS7-F1
#
_entry.id   AF-A0A9X0CQS7-F1
#
_cell.length_a   1.000
_cell.length_b   1.000
_cell.length_c   1.000
_cell.angle_alpha   90.00
_cell.angle_beta   90.00
_cell.angle_gamma   90.00
#
_symmetry.space_group_name_H-M   'P 1'
#
loop_
_entity.id
_entity.type
_entity.pdbx_description
1 polymer ?
#
loop_
_entity_poly.entity_id
_entity_poly.type
_entity_poly.pdbx_seq_one_letter_code
_entity_poly.pdbx_strand_id
1 'polypeptide(L)'
;MGRSYIEPPTFNLQLSYNDSHCCAPLIFVLSPGADPMAGLLKFASDKGFGGNRIQTISLGQGQGPIAARMIEQALKKGTWVVLQNCHLATSWMSKLEKICEDVLVPDNTHKDFRLWLTSYPSPDFPVSILQNDREFFTACNKPAPWEKLLFGLCFFHAQVQERRKFGPLGWNIPYEFNESDLRISMRQLQMFLNDYDEVPMEALVYLVGQCNYGGRVTDDKDRRLLVCLLSIFMCEEIVGSEEHKFSDSGTYYAPGKGDYEAYVDYIRDLPHIPHPEVFGLHENADITKDQKETQELFDSILLTLPRQTGGGGKSSAEVIDELSADILSKFPPSFDMEMVINKYPVVYEESMNTVLRQELIRFNRLTEVVRSTLYNLQKAIKGLVVMSGDLEDVFNNMLVGKVPAVWAAKSYPSLKPLGSYVADLLERLTFFQDWIDHGLPKVFWISGFYFTQSFLTAKRLLYEVYIGEMGWDFREDSPSGFRVGKDEQNKPILCDAFDESSVWFGAYKEDELIGVTRAVQRSNCLGKLDLELYPASQLPSMRRILRPKEDHELIEVQRGAVAKDYRDTQPSIIQLLLLSAFSYALEKELSIICPTVFPVLETLFSRAGMQLVERNFTYGEGCDEWPTFIFYCSSANMAQVVRRLKRAAGKRKASFVQERGNQAKRSKFLVV
;
A
#
# COMPACT_ATOMS: atom_id res chain seq x y z
N MET A 1 39.47 2.41 -18.62
CA MET A 1 39.69 3.86 -18.41
C MET A 1 39.81 4.20 -16.91
N GLY A 2 40.69 3.60 -16.08
CA GLY A 2 40.97 4.08 -14.70
C GLY A 2 39.79 4.25 -13.72
N ARG A 3 40.06 4.72 -12.48
CA ARG A 3 39.03 5.05 -11.46
C ARG A 3 38.38 6.43 -11.66
N SER A 4 39.08 7.34 -12.33
CA SER A 4 38.64 8.72 -12.58
C SER A 4 37.40 8.85 -13.48
N TYR A 5 36.93 7.75 -14.07
CA TYR A 5 35.73 7.69 -14.90
C TYR A 5 34.53 7.08 -14.15
N ILE A 6 34.75 6.63 -12.91
CA ILE A 6 33.73 6.08 -12.00
C ILE A 6 33.46 7.09 -10.88
N GLU A 7 34.52 7.72 -10.36
CA GLU A 7 34.42 8.72 -9.30
C GLU A 7 34.12 10.11 -9.88
N PRO A 8 33.03 10.79 -9.46
CA PRO A 8 32.74 12.14 -9.92
C PRO A 8 33.82 13.11 -9.41
N PRO A 9 34.35 14.02 -10.24
CA PRO A 9 35.36 14.97 -9.82
C PRO A 9 34.77 15.99 -8.83
N THR A 10 35.58 16.45 -7.88
CA THR A 10 35.19 17.54 -6.96
C THR A 10 34.89 18.81 -7.76
N PHE A 11 33.78 19.48 -7.46
CA PHE A 11 33.42 20.74 -8.11
C PHE A 11 34.51 21.81 -7.92
N ASN A 12 35.02 22.35 -9.03
CA ASN A 12 36.09 23.36 -9.02
C ASN A 12 35.76 24.52 -9.95
N LEU A 13 35.28 25.61 -9.35
CA LEU A 13 34.87 26.82 -10.05
C LEU A 13 36.01 27.49 -10.84
N GLN A 14 37.26 27.35 -10.38
CA GLN A 14 38.42 27.94 -11.04
C GLN A 14 38.73 27.26 -12.37
N LEU A 15 38.61 25.93 -12.44
CA LEU A 15 38.82 25.17 -13.68
C LEU A 15 37.72 25.51 -14.70
N SER A 16 36.45 25.50 -14.29
CA SER A 16 35.33 25.87 -15.16
C SER A 16 35.44 27.31 -15.67
N TYR A 17 35.96 28.25 -14.86
CA TYR A 17 36.22 29.61 -15.29
C TYR A 17 37.36 29.71 -16.31
N ASN A 18 38.43 28.94 -16.15
CA ASN A 18 39.56 28.93 -17.08
C ASN A 18 39.16 28.39 -18.46
N ASP A 19 38.28 27.39 -18.50
CA ASP A 19 37.74 26.82 -19.73
C ASP A 19 36.60 27.68 -20.34
N SER A 20 36.17 28.74 -19.64
CA SER A 20 35.08 29.61 -20.08
C SER A 20 35.52 30.73 -21.02
N HIS A 21 34.62 31.13 -21.92
CA HIS A 21 34.81 32.27 -22.83
C HIS A 21 33.78 33.37 -22.55
N CYS A 22 34.12 34.63 -22.83
CA CYS A 22 33.18 35.76 -22.75
C CYS A 22 31.90 35.63 -23.60
N CYS A 23 31.91 34.79 -24.65
CA CYS A 23 30.75 34.55 -25.52
C CYS A 23 29.94 33.31 -25.11
N ALA A 24 30.44 32.52 -24.15
CA ALA A 24 29.78 31.32 -23.68
C ALA A 24 29.20 31.57 -22.27
N PRO A 25 27.88 31.58 -22.09
CA PRO A 25 27.30 31.69 -20.76
C PRO A 25 27.64 30.46 -19.92
N LEU A 26 27.91 30.69 -18.64
CA LEU A 26 28.15 29.64 -17.65
C LEU A 26 26.85 29.37 -16.91
N ILE A 27 26.37 28.13 -16.95
CA ILE A 27 25.11 27.75 -16.31
C ILE A 27 25.40 26.88 -15.10
N PHE A 28 25.02 27.39 -13.92
CA PHE A 28 24.82 26.58 -12.74
C PHE A 28 23.47 25.89 -12.83
N VAL A 29 23.56 24.58 -13.04
CA VAL A 29 22.47 23.65 -12.83
C VAL A 29 22.38 23.41 -11.33
N LEU A 30 21.37 24.01 -10.68
CA LEU A 30 21.16 23.97 -9.24
C LEU A 30 20.30 22.78 -8.84
N SER A 31 20.67 22.14 -7.74
CA SER A 31 19.80 21.20 -7.04
C SER A 31 18.93 21.90 -5.97
N PRO A 32 17.82 21.27 -5.55
CA PRO A 32 17.07 21.66 -4.34
C PRO A 32 17.98 21.88 -3.13
N GLY A 33 18.00 23.12 -2.61
CA GLY A 33 18.73 23.51 -1.40
C GLY A 33 20.17 24.01 -1.60
N ALA A 34 20.79 23.80 -2.78
CA ALA A 34 22.14 24.30 -3.05
C ALA A 34 22.12 25.71 -3.63
N ASP A 35 22.79 26.66 -2.96
CA ASP A 35 22.97 28.03 -3.45
C ASP A 35 24.46 28.33 -3.70
N PRO A 36 24.93 28.34 -4.96
CA PRO A 36 26.32 28.65 -5.29
C PRO A 36 26.63 30.15 -5.19
N MET A 37 25.65 31.00 -4.90
CA MET A 37 25.82 32.45 -4.92
C MET A 37 26.88 32.95 -3.95
N ALA A 38 26.92 32.42 -2.72
CA ALA A 38 27.93 32.81 -1.74
C ALA A 38 29.35 32.46 -2.23
N GLY A 39 29.52 31.27 -2.81
CA GLY A 39 30.79 30.83 -3.41
C GLY A 39 31.19 31.66 -4.64
N LEU A 40 30.22 31.97 -5.52
CA LEU A 40 30.43 32.77 -6.73
C LEU A 40 30.80 34.22 -6.41
N LEU A 41 30.12 34.84 -5.43
CA LEU A 41 30.40 36.23 -5.01
C LEU A 41 31.79 36.35 -4.37
N LYS A 42 32.18 35.35 -3.57
CA LYS A 42 33.53 35.26 -3.02
C LYS A 42 34.57 35.11 -4.13
N PHE A 43 34.34 34.19 -5.07
CA PHE A 43 35.22 33.97 -6.22
C PHE A 43 35.35 35.20 -7.12
N ALA A 44 34.25 35.91 -7.39
CA ALA A 44 34.25 37.15 -8.13
C ALA A 44 35.08 38.23 -7.42
N SER A 45 34.99 38.31 -6.10
CA SER A 45 35.81 39.22 -5.30
C SER A 45 37.30 38.87 -5.37
N ASP A 46 37.65 37.58 -5.25
CA ASP A 46 39.02 37.08 -5.35
C ASP A 46 39.65 37.34 -6.73
N LYS A 47 38.83 37.39 -7.79
CA LYS A 47 39.24 37.74 -9.17
C LYS A 47 39.21 39.23 -9.49
N GLY A 48 38.85 40.10 -8.55
CA GLY A 48 38.79 41.55 -8.75
C GLY A 48 37.53 42.06 -9.46
N PHE A 49 36.48 41.24 -9.51
CA PHE A 49 35.14 41.57 -10.04
C PHE A 49 34.09 41.76 -8.93
N GLY A 50 34.50 41.85 -7.66
CA GLY A 50 33.61 42.11 -6.53
C GLY A 50 32.99 43.53 -6.53
N GLY A 51 32.01 43.74 -5.66
CA GLY A 51 31.31 45.02 -5.52
C GLY A 51 30.51 45.41 -6.76
N ASN A 52 30.74 46.60 -7.31
CA ASN A 52 29.95 47.15 -8.43
C ASN A 52 30.26 46.50 -9.80
N ARG A 53 31.21 45.57 -9.89
CA ARG A 53 31.60 44.88 -11.14
C ARG A 53 30.93 43.52 -11.33
N ILE A 54 30.09 43.10 -10.38
CA ILE A 54 29.18 41.96 -10.50
C ILE A 54 27.76 42.43 -10.23
N GLN A 55 26.83 42.08 -11.12
CA GLN A 55 25.42 42.42 -10.96
C GLN A 55 24.58 41.15 -10.90
N THR A 56 23.68 41.06 -9.94
CA THR A 56 22.83 39.88 -9.72
C THR A 56 21.36 40.26 -9.87
N ILE A 57 20.58 39.45 -10.59
CA ILE A 57 19.12 39.63 -10.71
C ILE A 57 18.42 38.28 -10.64
N SER A 58 17.38 38.17 -9.81
CA SER A 58 16.52 36.99 -9.77
C SER A 58 15.39 37.12 -10.77
N LEU A 59 15.31 36.17 -11.71
CA LEU A 59 14.31 36.18 -12.76
C LEU A 59 12.96 35.70 -12.21
N GLY A 60 11.95 36.55 -12.41
CA GLY A 60 10.55 36.28 -12.11
C GLY A 60 9.65 37.05 -13.10
N GLN A 61 8.35 37.10 -12.84
CA GLN A 61 7.41 37.77 -13.75
C GLN A 61 7.80 39.25 -13.96
N GLY A 62 8.03 39.64 -15.22
CA GLY A 62 8.35 41.01 -15.61
C GLY A 62 9.83 41.44 -15.50
N GLN A 63 10.75 40.58 -15.04
CA GLN A 63 12.17 40.94 -14.85
C GLN A 63 13.05 40.81 -16.09
N GLY A 64 12.58 40.10 -17.14
CA GLY A 64 13.34 39.86 -18.38
C GLY A 64 13.87 41.12 -19.08
N PRO A 65 13.08 42.20 -19.26
CA PRO A 65 13.57 43.44 -19.88
C PRO A 65 14.67 44.14 -19.08
N ILE A 66 14.69 43.99 -17.76
CA ILE A 66 15.72 44.56 -16.88
C ILE A 66 17.01 43.76 -17.05
N ALA A 67 16.91 42.43 -17.04
CA ALA A 67 18.05 41.54 -17.30
C ALA A 67 18.70 41.81 -18.66
N ALA A 68 17.92 42.04 -19.73
CA ALA A 68 18.45 42.39 -21.06
C ALA A 68 19.31 43.66 -21.03
N ARG A 69 18.84 44.74 -20.37
CA ARG A 69 19.59 45.99 -20.24
C ARG A 69 20.86 45.81 -19.42
N MET A 70 20.83 44.98 -18.38
CA MET A 70 22.01 44.68 -17.56
C MET A 70 23.09 43.97 -18.39
N ILE A 71 22.70 43.01 -19.24
CA ILE A 71 23.61 42.32 -20.16
C ILE A 71 24.24 43.31 -21.15
N GLU A 72 23.43 44.16 -21.80
CA GLU A 72 23.94 45.17 -22.76
C GLU A 72 24.96 46.14 -22.14
N GLN A 73 24.73 46.55 -20.89
CA GLN A 73 25.66 47.43 -20.18
C GLN A 73 26.94 46.69 -19.78
N ALA A 74 26.81 45.44 -19.33
CA ALA A 74 27.93 44.61 -18.93
C ALA A 74 28.82 44.20 -20.10
N LEU A 75 28.25 44.02 -21.29
CA LEU A 75 28.98 43.76 -22.52
C LEU A 75 29.99 44.86 -22.86
N LYS A 76 29.60 46.12 -22.66
CA LYS A 76 30.46 47.29 -22.91
C LYS A 76 31.48 47.53 -21.81
N LYS A 77 31.12 47.25 -20.54
CA LYS A 77 31.94 47.56 -19.35
C LYS A 77 32.85 46.40 -18.92
N GLY A 78 32.67 45.19 -19.45
CA GLY A 78 33.42 44.01 -19.04
C GLY A 78 33.15 43.61 -17.60
N THR A 79 31.88 43.61 -17.20
CA THR A 79 31.42 43.24 -15.84
C THR A 79 30.68 41.91 -15.87
N TRP A 80 30.50 41.28 -14.71
CA TRP A 80 29.81 39.99 -14.62
C TRP A 80 28.33 40.20 -14.35
N VAL A 81 27.48 39.38 -14.96
CA VAL A 81 26.04 39.36 -14.73
C VAL A 81 25.63 37.97 -14.27
N VAL A 82 24.87 37.88 -13.19
CA VAL A 82 24.31 36.64 -12.66
C VAL A 82 22.79 36.70 -12.75
N LEU A 83 22.19 35.84 -13.56
CA LEU A 83 20.75 35.67 -13.65
C LEU A 83 20.35 34.46 -12.80
N GLN A 84 19.55 34.70 -11.75
CA GLN A 84 19.07 33.63 -10.89
C GLN A 84 17.69 33.13 -11.32
N ASN A 85 17.36 31.90 -10.94
CA ASN A 85 16.04 31.29 -11.14
C ASN A 85 15.53 31.30 -12.59
N CYS A 86 16.40 31.05 -13.58
CA CYS A 86 16.02 31.10 -15.00
C CYS A 86 14.81 30.19 -15.34
N HIS A 87 14.70 29.03 -14.68
CA HIS A 87 13.55 28.11 -14.78
C HIS A 87 12.18 28.74 -14.47
N LEU A 88 12.10 29.81 -13.68
CA LEU A 88 10.85 30.51 -13.36
C LEU A 88 10.40 31.49 -14.46
N ALA A 89 11.26 31.81 -15.42
CA ALA A 89 11.01 32.80 -16.47
C ALA A 89 10.90 32.16 -17.87
N THR A 90 10.13 31.07 -17.98
CA THR A 90 9.94 30.29 -19.23
C THR A 90 9.60 31.14 -20.44
N SER A 91 8.73 32.16 -20.28
CA SER A 91 8.32 33.06 -21.36
C SER A 91 9.42 33.97 -21.91
N TRP A 92 10.52 34.16 -21.17
CA TRP A 92 11.65 35.00 -21.58
C TRP A 92 12.86 34.18 -22.07
N MET A 93 12.87 32.86 -21.85
CA MET A 93 14.01 32.01 -22.20
C MET A 93 14.34 32.02 -23.71
N SER A 94 13.33 31.99 -24.58
CA SER A 94 13.53 32.11 -26.04
C SER A 94 14.12 33.46 -26.47
N LYS A 95 13.98 34.50 -25.65
CA LYS A 95 14.61 35.81 -25.90
C LYS A 95 16.03 35.87 -25.36
N LEU A 96 16.30 35.22 -24.22
CA LEU A 96 17.65 35.07 -23.69
C LEU A 96 18.54 34.23 -24.62
N GLU A 97 17.99 33.17 -25.21
CA GLU A 97 18.65 32.34 -26.24
C GLU A 97 19.11 33.19 -27.42
N LYS A 98 18.20 34.00 -27.99
CA LYS A 98 18.54 34.96 -29.06
C LYS A 98 19.62 35.96 -28.64
N ILE A 99 19.61 36.44 -27.40
CA ILE A 99 20.67 37.33 -26.91
C ILE A 99 22.02 36.60 -26.87
N CYS A 100 22.03 35.33 -26.48
CA CYS A 100 23.26 34.54 -26.45
C CYS A 100 23.80 34.20 -27.85
N GLU A 101 22.94 33.96 -28.83
CA GLU A 101 23.35 33.65 -30.20
C GLU A 101 23.71 34.90 -31.03
N ASP A 102 22.87 35.94 -30.97
CA ASP A 102 22.98 37.10 -31.87
C ASP A 102 23.84 38.24 -31.29
N VAL A 103 23.91 38.37 -29.96
CA VAL A 103 24.52 39.55 -29.30
C VAL A 103 25.88 39.22 -28.69
N LEU A 104 26.08 38.01 -28.16
CA LEU A 104 27.35 37.57 -27.55
C LEU A 104 28.37 37.11 -28.62
N VAL A 105 28.71 37.99 -29.54
CA VAL A 105 29.70 37.74 -30.61
C VAL A 105 31.07 38.30 -30.19
N PRO A 106 32.21 37.69 -30.57
CA PRO A 106 33.54 38.16 -30.18
C PRO A 106 33.83 39.63 -30.50
N ASP A 107 33.24 40.16 -31.58
CA ASP A 107 33.44 41.54 -32.03
C ASP A 107 32.76 42.60 -31.14
N ASN A 108 31.71 42.21 -30.40
CA ASN A 108 30.87 43.12 -29.61
C ASN A 108 30.92 42.83 -28.10
N THR A 109 31.77 41.89 -27.68
CA THR A 109 31.81 41.37 -26.31
C THR A 109 33.17 41.69 -25.67
N HIS A 110 33.16 42.39 -24.53
CA HIS A 110 34.39 42.65 -23.78
C HIS A 110 35.00 41.33 -23.23
N LYS A 111 36.32 41.16 -23.32
CA LYS A 111 37.02 39.90 -22.96
C LYS A 111 36.79 39.45 -21.51
N ASP A 112 36.63 40.42 -20.61
CA ASP A 112 36.37 40.19 -19.17
C ASP A 112 34.90 39.93 -18.82
N PHE A 113 33.98 40.12 -19.77
CA PHE A 113 32.55 39.86 -19.55
C PHE A 113 32.31 38.38 -19.26
N ARG A 114 31.43 38.09 -18.30
CA ARG A 114 30.92 36.74 -18.04
C ARG A 114 29.44 36.81 -17.69
N LEU A 115 28.66 35.94 -18.32
CA LEU A 115 27.26 35.72 -18.01
C LEU A 115 27.12 34.41 -17.23
N TRP A 116 26.60 34.50 -16.01
CA TRP A 116 26.31 33.37 -15.15
C TRP A 116 24.81 33.19 -15.05
N LEU A 117 24.33 31.98 -15.27
CA LEU A 117 22.92 31.62 -15.14
C LEU A 117 22.81 30.63 -13.99
N THR A 118 21.76 30.75 -13.18
CA THR A 118 21.40 29.69 -12.24
C THR A 118 20.00 29.19 -12.57
N SER A 119 19.87 27.90 -12.85
CA SER A 119 18.60 27.29 -13.18
C SER A 119 18.46 25.95 -12.48
N TYR A 120 17.25 25.58 -12.11
CA TYR A 120 16.94 24.26 -11.57
C TYR A 120 16.55 23.32 -12.73
N PRO A 121 17.25 22.22 -12.94
CA PRO A 121 16.67 20.98 -13.45
C PRO A 121 16.31 20.09 -12.25
N SER A 122 15.07 19.63 -12.20
CA SER A 122 14.55 18.81 -11.09
C SER A 122 14.59 17.31 -11.43
N PRO A 123 14.59 16.33 -10.49
CA PRO A 123 14.70 16.40 -9.01
C PRO A 123 15.92 15.64 -8.43
N ASP A 124 16.42 16.13 -7.27
CA ASP A 124 17.36 15.55 -6.27
C ASP A 124 18.89 15.86 -6.26
N PHE A 125 19.31 16.49 -5.13
CA PHE A 125 20.65 16.63 -4.47
C PHE A 125 21.74 17.48 -5.17
N PRO A 126 22.65 18.30 -4.52
CA PRO A 126 23.47 17.89 -3.37
C PRO A 126 24.03 18.93 -2.34
N VAL A 127 24.55 18.37 -1.23
CA VAL A 127 25.90 18.56 -0.59
C VAL A 127 26.34 19.99 -0.24
N SER A 128 25.79 20.54 0.85
CA SER A 128 26.44 21.61 1.62
C SER A 128 26.52 21.30 3.12
N ILE A 129 27.05 20.11 3.44
CA ILE A 129 27.66 19.84 4.74
C ILE A 129 28.81 20.86 4.91
N LEU A 130 28.80 21.59 6.04
CA LEU A 130 29.75 22.64 6.48
C LEU A 130 29.30 24.09 6.26
N GLN A 131 28.13 24.47 6.80
CA GLN A 131 28.12 25.69 7.62
C GLN A 131 28.44 25.30 9.06
N ASN A 132 29.69 25.56 9.43
CA ASN A 132 30.30 25.38 10.75
C ASN A 132 29.63 26.27 11.81
N ASP A 133 28.40 25.99 12.22
CA ASP A 133 27.91 26.52 13.49
C ASP A 133 28.38 25.61 14.63
N ARG A 134 29.69 25.68 14.92
CA ARG A 134 30.27 25.11 16.15
C ARG A 134 29.53 25.64 17.38
N GLU A 135 29.05 26.88 17.31
CA GLU A 135 28.22 27.51 18.34
C GLU A 135 26.89 26.75 18.55
N PHE A 136 26.20 26.35 17.47
CA PHE A 136 24.95 25.59 17.56
C PHE A 136 25.16 24.20 18.19
N PHE A 137 26.26 23.53 17.84
CA PHE A 137 26.62 22.23 18.42
C PHE A 137 26.81 22.31 19.95
N THR A 138 27.45 23.38 20.43
CA THR A 138 27.74 23.60 21.86
C THR A 138 26.62 24.27 22.67
N ALA A 139 25.55 24.74 22.02
CA ALA A 139 24.54 25.59 22.66
C ALA A 139 23.46 24.86 23.50
N CYS A 140 23.57 23.52 23.67
CA CYS A 140 22.60 22.76 24.47
C CYS A 140 23.07 22.57 25.92
N ASN A 141 22.16 22.75 26.87
CA ASN A 141 22.42 22.61 28.31
C ASN A 141 22.65 21.14 28.74
N LYS A 142 22.31 20.18 27.88
CA LYS A 142 22.43 18.73 28.11
C LYS A 142 23.21 18.07 26.98
N PRO A 143 24.56 18.17 26.96
CA PRO A 143 25.37 17.76 25.81
C PRO A 143 25.28 16.25 25.51
N ALA A 144 25.23 15.39 26.52
CA ALA A 144 25.21 13.94 26.30
C ALA A 144 23.93 13.43 25.59
N PRO A 145 22.70 13.77 26.05
CA PRO A 145 21.49 13.45 25.28
C PRO A 145 21.42 14.18 23.93
N TRP A 146 21.88 15.44 23.87
CA TRP A 146 21.86 16.25 22.65
C TRP A 146 22.71 15.64 21.53
N GLU A 147 23.98 15.33 21.80
CA GLU A 147 24.91 14.82 20.79
C GLU A 147 24.43 13.49 20.20
N LYS A 148 23.93 12.58 21.05
CA LYS A 148 23.42 11.26 20.62
C LYS A 148 22.12 11.37 19.81
N LEU A 149 21.14 12.16 20.29
CA LEU A 149 19.87 12.34 19.58
C LEU A 149 20.06 13.14 18.28
N LEU A 150 20.98 14.10 18.26
CA LEU A 150 21.36 14.82 17.06
C LEU A 150 21.98 13.86 16.02
N PHE A 151 22.89 12.98 16.45
CA PHE A 151 23.46 11.97 15.57
C PHE A 151 22.40 11.01 15.03
N GLY A 152 21.53 10.50 15.91
CA GLY A 152 20.40 9.64 15.53
C GLY A 152 19.46 10.31 14.52
N LEU A 153 19.13 11.59 14.72
CA LEU A 153 18.29 12.36 13.80
C LEU A 153 18.97 12.59 12.45
N CYS A 154 20.27 12.90 12.43
CA CYS A 154 21.05 13.01 11.19
C CYS A 154 21.08 11.69 10.42
N PHE A 155 21.30 10.58 11.14
CA PHE A 155 21.36 9.25 10.54
C PHE A 155 19.98 8.82 10.01
N PHE A 156 18.91 9.08 10.75
CA PHE A 156 17.53 8.89 10.29
C PHE A 156 17.25 9.66 8.99
N HIS A 157 17.64 10.93 8.93
CA HIS A 157 17.47 11.73 7.71
C HIS A 157 18.21 11.13 6.51
N ALA A 158 19.46 10.73 6.70
CA ALA A 158 20.25 10.07 5.66
C ALA A 158 19.61 8.74 5.22
N GLN A 159 19.14 7.92 6.17
CA GLN A 159 18.48 6.65 5.89
C GLN A 159 17.21 6.84 5.06
N VAL A 160 16.36 7.79 5.46
CA VAL A 160 15.09 8.09 4.78
C VAL A 160 15.33 8.59 3.35
N GLN A 161 16.37 9.40 3.13
CA GLN A 161 16.78 9.85 1.79
C GLN A 161 17.32 8.70 0.93
N GLU A 162 18.24 7.90 1.45
CA GLU A 162 18.87 6.79 0.71
C GLU A 162 17.87 5.68 0.38
N ARG A 163 16.86 5.45 1.24
CA ARG A 163 15.77 4.50 0.97
C ARG A 163 15.01 4.79 -0.33
N ARG A 164 15.03 6.03 -0.84
CA ARG A 164 14.39 6.39 -2.13
C ARG A 164 14.99 5.64 -3.32
N LYS A 165 16.27 5.24 -3.24
CA LYS A 165 16.95 4.49 -4.31
C LYS A 165 16.36 3.11 -4.54
N PHE A 166 15.70 2.53 -3.54
CA PHE A 166 15.10 1.18 -3.60
C PHE A 166 13.69 1.15 -4.20
N GLY A 167 13.16 2.28 -4.68
CA GLY A 167 11.83 2.35 -5.27
C GLY A 167 10.74 1.88 -4.29
N PRO A 168 9.76 1.07 -4.72
CA PRO A 168 8.66 0.58 -3.87
C PRO A 168 9.08 -0.22 -2.63
N LEU A 169 10.27 -0.83 -2.62
CA LEU A 169 10.80 -1.51 -1.43
C LEU A 169 11.26 -0.50 -0.36
N GLY A 170 11.66 0.68 -0.80
CA GLY A 170 12.02 1.82 0.04
C GLY A 170 10.78 2.58 0.51
N TRP A 171 10.04 3.12 -0.46
CA TRP A 171 8.84 3.94 -0.29
C TRP A 171 7.85 3.64 -1.42
N ASN A 172 6.55 3.52 -1.13
CA ASN A 172 5.55 3.36 -2.19
C ASN A 172 5.50 4.58 -3.10
N ILE A 173 5.69 5.77 -2.53
CA ILE A 173 5.74 7.05 -3.25
C ILE A 173 7.12 7.69 -3.04
N PRO A 174 7.76 8.23 -4.09
CA PRO A 174 9.06 8.89 -3.96
C PRO A 174 8.90 10.27 -3.29
N TYR A 175 8.89 10.30 -1.96
CA TYR A 175 8.83 11.54 -1.18
C TYR A 175 10.15 12.31 -1.23
N GLU A 176 10.04 13.62 -1.32
CA GLU A 176 11.18 14.53 -1.25
C GLU A 176 11.37 15.02 0.20
N PHE A 177 12.37 14.50 0.90
CA PHE A 177 12.73 14.91 2.26
C PHE A 177 13.89 15.92 2.21
N ASN A 178 13.65 17.12 2.73
CA ASN A 178 14.55 18.27 2.54
C ASN A 178 15.35 18.57 3.80
N GLU A 179 16.45 19.32 3.63
CA GLU A 179 17.26 19.80 4.75
C GLU A 179 16.48 20.73 5.69
N SER A 180 15.44 21.40 5.20
CA SER A 180 14.54 22.20 6.05
C SER A 180 13.89 21.35 7.14
N ASP A 181 13.52 20.11 6.80
CA ASP A 181 12.85 19.20 7.71
C ASP A 181 13.82 18.74 8.81
N LEU A 182 15.08 18.48 8.44
CA LEU A 182 16.16 18.20 9.37
C LEU A 182 16.45 19.40 10.28
N ARG A 183 16.62 20.60 9.71
CA ARG A 183 16.97 21.82 10.47
C ARG A 183 15.90 22.20 11.48
N ILE A 184 14.62 22.11 11.09
CA ILE A 184 13.50 22.37 12.00
C ILE A 184 13.48 21.33 13.12
N SER A 185 13.67 20.05 12.77
CA SER A 185 13.72 18.95 13.75
C SER A 185 14.88 19.11 14.75
N MET A 186 16.07 19.53 14.28
CA MET A 186 17.22 19.82 15.14
C MET A 186 16.96 20.99 16.10
N ARG A 187 16.35 22.08 15.61
CA ARG A 187 16.01 23.23 16.44
C ARG A 187 14.97 22.87 17.49
N GLN A 188 13.93 22.12 17.12
CA GLN A 188 12.93 21.62 18.06
C GLN A 188 13.60 20.71 19.10
N LEU A 189 14.45 19.78 18.68
CA LEU A 189 15.22 18.95 19.61
C LEU A 189 16.00 19.80 20.63
N GLN A 190 16.70 20.84 20.16
CA GLN A 190 17.47 21.73 21.03
C GLN A 190 16.58 22.49 22.01
N MET A 191 15.45 23.03 21.55
CA MET A 191 14.48 23.75 22.38
C MET A 191 13.93 22.84 23.48
N PHE A 192 13.45 21.64 23.12
CA PHE A 192 12.86 20.72 24.08
C PHE A 192 13.87 20.20 25.11
N LEU A 193 15.14 19.98 24.72
CA LEU A 193 16.17 19.57 25.67
C LEU A 193 16.60 20.68 26.64
N ASN A 194 16.48 21.95 26.21
CA ASN A 194 16.82 23.12 27.02
C ASN A 194 15.67 23.53 27.96
N ASP A 195 14.42 23.42 27.50
CA ASP A 195 13.23 23.93 28.20
C ASP A 195 12.65 22.94 29.22
N TYR A 196 12.84 21.63 29.03
CA TYR A 196 12.32 20.58 29.92
C TYR A 196 13.44 19.90 30.70
N ASP A 197 13.17 19.46 31.94
CA ASP A 197 14.14 18.74 32.80
C ASP A 197 14.35 17.28 32.37
N GLU A 198 13.29 16.61 31.92
CA GLU A 198 13.35 15.27 31.33
C GLU A 198 13.24 15.34 29.81
N VAL A 199 13.77 14.34 29.10
CA VAL A 199 13.72 14.29 27.63
C VAL A 199 12.32 13.81 27.20
N PRO A 200 11.48 14.66 26.58
CA PRO A 200 10.11 14.29 26.23
C PRO A 200 10.09 13.51 24.91
N MET A 201 10.46 12.23 24.98
CA MET A 201 10.67 11.39 23.79
C MET A 201 9.40 11.25 22.94
N GLU A 202 8.24 11.03 23.56
CA GLU A 202 6.96 10.91 22.83
C GLU A 202 6.65 12.17 22.02
N ALA A 203 6.88 13.36 22.59
CA ALA A 203 6.66 14.63 21.91
C ALA A 203 7.64 14.82 20.75
N LEU A 204 8.91 14.48 20.95
CA LEU A 204 9.94 14.56 19.91
C LEU A 204 9.66 13.60 18.75
N VAL A 205 9.31 12.34 19.04
CA VAL A 205 8.95 11.33 18.03
C VAL A 205 7.70 11.75 17.28
N TYR A 206 6.70 12.31 17.97
CA TYR A 206 5.50 12.82 17.32
C TYR A 206 5.80 14.02 16.41
N LEU A 207 6.55 15.01 16.88
CA LEU A 207 6.87 16.20 16.07
C LEU A 207 7.71 15.84 14.85
N VAL A 208 8.75 15.02 15.01
CA VAL A 208 9.60 14.61 13.88
C VAL A 208 8.85 13.68 12.94
N GLY A 209 8.19 12.64 13.48
CA GLY A 209 7.57 11.57 12.70
C GLY A 209 6.22 11.93 12.08
N GLN A 210 5.35 12.65 12.79
CA GLN A 210 3.99 12.99 12.31
C GLN A 210 3.92 14.39 11.69
N CYS A 211 4.60 15.38 12.29
CA CYS A 211 4.49 16.77 11.83
C CYS A 211 5.53 17.12 10.75
N ASN A 212 6.81 16.99 11.04
CA ASN A 212 7.88 17.46 10.15
C ASN A 212 8.03 16.54 8.93
N TYR A 213 8.37 15.27 9.14
CA TYR A 213 8.52 14.30 8.05
C TYR A 213 7.17 13.71 7.64
N GLY A 214 6.30 13.40 8.60
CA GLY A 214 4.97 12.85 8.33
C GLY A 214 4.06 13.79 7.54
N GLY A 215 4.26 15.11 7.65
CA GLY A 215 3.55 16.10 6.82
C GLY A 215 3.81 15.96 5.32
N ARG A 216 4.91 15.32 4.92
CA ARG A 216 5.24 15.03 3.51
C ARG A 216 4.69 13.69 3.02
N VAL A 217 4.42 12.79 3.95
CA VAL A 217 4.03 11.41 3.63
C VAL A 217 2.51 11.31 3.51
N THR A 218 2.06 10.98 2.30
CA THR A 218 0.66 10.90 1.92
C THR A 218 0.06 9.51 2.07
N ASP A 219 0.88 8.46 1.96
CA ASP A 219 0.43 7.07 2.07
C ASP A 219 0.51 6.59 3.53
N ASP A 220 -0.54 5.93 4.01
CA ASP A 220 -0.64 5.49 5.41
C ASP A 220 0.38 4.40 5.75
N LYS A 221 0.74 3.53 4.78
CA LYS A 221 1.74 2.47 5.00
C LYS A 221 3.14 3.05 5.06
N ASP A 222 3.45 3.98 4.17
CA ASP A 222 4.71 4.73 4.22
C ASP A 222 4.80 5.56 5.50
N ARG A 223 3.69 6.17 5.97
CA ARG A 223 3.68 6.90 7.24
C ARG A 223 3.97 5.99 8.42
N ARG A 224 3.39 4.79 8.45
CA ARG A 224 3.70 3.76 9.46
C ARG A 224 5.17 3.35 9.41
N LEU A 225 5.71 3.14 8.21
CA LEU A 225 7.12 2.81 8.01
C LEU A 225 8.03 3.92 8.54
N LEU A 226 7.77 5.17 8.20
CA LEU A 226 8.53 6.35 8.65
C LEU A 226 8.61 6.40 10.18
N VAL A 227 7.48 6.25 10.87
CA VAL A 227 7.43 6.27 12.34
C VAL A 227 8.15 5.07 12.94
N CYS A 228 8.04 3.89 12.31
CA CYS A 228 8.77 2.70 12.72
C CYS A 228 10.30 2.90 12.60
N LEU A 229 10.78 3.46 11.49
CA LEU A 229 12.19 3.77 11.30
C LEU A 229 12.67 4.79 12.33
N LEU A 230 11.89 5.86 12.56
CA LEU A 230 12.22 6.88 13.55
C LEU A 230 12.40 6.29 14.95
N SER A 231 11.58 5.30 15.33
CA SER A 231 11.66 4.65 16.64
C SER A 231 12.98 3.90 16.90
N ILE A 232 13.73 3.55 15.83
CA ILE A 232 15.05 2.91 15.95
C ILE A 232 16.11 3.95 16.37
N PHE A 233 16.00 5.18 15.87
CA PHE A 233 16.98 6.25 16.05
C PHE A 233 16.66 7.21 17.21
N MET A 234 15.37 7.37 17.51
CA MET A 234 14.86 8.26 18.57
C MET A 234 14.11 7.40 19.60
N CYS A 235 14.86 6.69 20.44
CA CYS A 235 14.35 5.86 21.53
C CYS A 235 15.00 6.26 22.86
N GLU A 236 14.42 5.89 24.00
CA GLU A 236 15.03 6.18 25.30
C GLU A 236 16.37 5.45 25.50
N GLU A 237 16.54 4.29 24.85
CA GLU A 237 17.73 3.46 24.91
C GLU A 237 18.98 4.14 24.32
N ILE A 238 18.82 5.03 23.32
CA ILE A 238 19.94 5.77 22.73
C ILE A 238 20.58 6.72 23.75
N VAL A 239 19.79 7.25 24.69
CA VAL A 239 20.28 8.16 25.72
C VAL A 239 20.97 7.36 26.83
N GLY A 240 20.39 6.21 27.20
CA GLY A 240 20.85 5.37 28.31
C GLY A 240 22.07 4.48 28.04
N SER A 241 22.30 4.07 26.78
CA SER A 241 23.40 3.15 26.41
C SER A 241 24.62 3.88 25.85
N GLU A 242 25.85 3.46 26.20
CA GLU A 242 27.08 4.08 25.68
C GLU A 242 27.35 3.76 24.21
N GLU A 243 26.89 2.60 23.71
CA GLU A 243 27.05 2.15 22.32
C GLU A 243 25.72 1.64 21.75
N HIS A 244 24.76 2.54 21.52
CA HIS A 244 23.50 2.17 20.86
C HIS A 244 23.77 1.81 19.40
N LYS A 245 23.47 0.59 19.00
CA LYS A 245 23.67 0.10 17.63
C LYS A 245 22.39 0.31 16.80
N PHE A 246 22.55 0.89 15.61
CA PHE A 246 21.47 1.12 14.66
C PHE A 246 21.22 -0.07 13.73
N SER A 247 22.13 -1.03 13.69
CA SER A 247 22.13 -2.16 12.76
C SER A 247 22.66 -3.43 13.43
N ASP A 248 22.25 -4.59 12.92
CA ASP A 248 22.63 -5.89 13.45
C ASP A 248 24.12 -6.21 13.28
N SER A 249 24.78 -5.68 12.24
CA SER A 249 26.24 -5.82 12.09
C SER A 249 27.04 -5.09 13.16
N GLY A 250 26.43 -4.11 13.84
CA GLY A 250 27.09 -3.29 14.83
C GLY A 250 28.13 -2.30 14.28
N THR A 251 28.25 -2.20 12.95
CA THR A 251 29.11 -1.21 12.28
C THR A 251 28.55 0.20 12.44
N TYR A 252 27.23 0.31 12.43
CA TYR A 252 26.51 1.58 12.56
C TYR A 252 25.98 1.73 14.00
N TYR A 253 26.55 2.67 14.74
CA TYR A 253 26.17 3.01 16.12
C TYR A 253 26.19 4.52 16.38
N ALA A 254 25.57 4.94 17.48
CA ALA A 254 25.64 6.31 18.00
C ALA A 254 26.95 6.50 18.78
N PRO A 255 27.89 7.35 18.33
CA PRO A 255 29.15 7.53 19.05
C PRO A 255 28.91 8.15 20.43
N GLY A 256 29.76 7.78 21.40
CA GLY A 256 29.80 8.40 22.72
C GLY A 256 30.27 9.85 22.66
N LYS A 257 30.23 10.55 23.80
CA LYS A 257 30.63 11.96 23.91
C LYS A 257 32.07 12.15 23.42
N GLY A 258 32.26 13.00 22.43
CA GLY A 258 33.57 13.30 21.84
C GLY A 258 33.65 14.72 21.26
N ASP A 259 34.81 15.07 20.71
CA ASP A 259 34.97 16.32 19.97
C ASP A 259 34.26 16.21 18.61
N TYR A 260 33.85 17.35 18.04
CA TYR A 260 33.23 17.41 16.71
C TYR A 260 34.03 16.65 15.64
N GLU A 261 35.36 16.71 15.69
CA GLU A 261 36.25 16.02 14.77
C GLU A 261 36.16 14.49 14.91
N ALA A 262 35.96 13.96 16.12
CA ALA A 262 35.80 12.53 16.34
C ALA A 262 34.54 11.96 15.67
N TYR A 263 33.44 12.73 15.69
CA TYR A 263 32.21 12.35 14.98
C TYR A 263 32.40 12.36 13.46
N VAL A 264 33.15 13.34 12.93
CA VAL A 264 33.45 13.44 11.50
C VAL A 264 34.35 12.31 11.04
N ASP A 265 35.37 11.96 11.83
CA ASP A 265 36.28 10.87 11.51
C ASP A 265 35.58 9.51 11.54
N TYR A 266 34.68 9.28 12.51
CA TYR A 266 33.82 8.09 12.51
C TYR A 266 32.98 7.98 11.23
N ILE A 267 32.36 9.07 10.77
CA ILE A 267 31.57 9.07 9.53
C ILE A 267 32.45 8.76 8.31
N ARG A 268 33.71 9.21 8.29
CA ARG A 268 34.66 8.94 7.20
C ARG A 268 35.12 7.48 7.16
N ASP A 269 35.17 6.83 8.32
CA ASP A 269 35.55 5.42 8.43
C ASP A 269 34.42 4.45 8.03
N LEU A 270 33.18 4.95 7.89
CA LEU A 270 32.05 4.15 7.42
C LEU A 270 32.24 3.69 5.95
N PRO A 271 31.74 2.50 5.59
CA PRO A 271 31.88 1.97 4.24
C PRO A 271 31.14 2.85 3.21
N HIS A 272 31.82 3.19 2.12
CA HIS A 272 31.24 3.98 1.02
C HIS A 272 30.05 3.29 0.33
N ILE A 273 30.05 1.96 0.30
CA ILE A 273 28.93 1.15 -0.21
C ILE A 273 28.26 0.51 1.01
N PRO A 274 27.14 1.07 1.49
CA PRO A 274 26.45 0.53 2.65
C PRO A 274 25.71 -0.77 2.30
N HIS A 275 25.63 -1.69 3.25
CA HIS A 275 24.79 -2.89 3.12
C HIS A 275 23.31 -2.56 3.40
N PRO A 276 22.34 -3.26 2.77
CA PRO A 276 20.90 -2.99 2.91
C PRO A 276 20.35 -3.04 4.34
N GLU A 277 21.03 -3.77 5.22
CA GLU A 277 20.68 -3.87 6.64
C GLU A 277 20.58 -2.50 7.32
N VAL A 278 21.40 -1.52 6.91
CA VAL A 278 21.41 -0.18 7.51
C VAL A 278 20.11 0.57 7.23
N PHE A 279 19.43 0.20 6.14
CA PHE A 279 18.14 0.73 5.75
C PHE A 279 16.99 -0.09 6.33
N GLY A 280 17.24 -1.20 7.02
CA GLY A 280 16.22 -2.17 7.43
C GLY A 280 15.69 -3.00 6.26
N LEU A 281 16.52 -3.24 5.24
CA LEU A 281 16.17 -4.03 4.05
C LEU A 281 16.97 -5.33 4.00
N HIS A 282 16.39 -6.35 3.34
CA HIS A 282 17.08 -7.60 3.04
C HIS A 282 18.07 -7.42 1.88
N GLU A 283 19.11 -8.26 1.79
CA GLU A 283 20.15 -8.22 0.74
C GLU A 283 19.58 -8.26 -0.70
N ASN A 284 18.42 -8.90 -0.89
CA ASN A 284 17.70 -8.95 -2.17
C ASN A 284 17.27 -7.56 -2.68
N ALA A 285 17.20 -6.55 -1.81
CA ALA A 285 16.87 -5.19 -2.19
C ALA A 285 17.96 -4.59 -3.08
N ASP A 286 19.24 -4.88 -2.81
CA ASP A 286 20.36 -4.43 -3.66
C ASP A 286 20.28 -5.06 -5.04
N ILE A 287 20.01 -6.36 -5.12
CA ILE A 287 19.84 -7.06 -6.40
C ILE A 287 18.74 -6.39 -7.24
N THR A 288 17.63 -6.02 -6.60
CA THR A 288 16.49 -5.38 -7.27
C THR A 288 16.84 -3.96 -7.74
N LYS A 289 17.53 -3.20 -6.89
CA LYS A 289 18.02 -1.85 -7.21
C LYS A 289 19.00 -1.88 -8.38
N ASP A 290 20.00 -2.75 -8.32
CA ASP A 290 21.03 -2.87 -9.35
C ASP A 290 20.45 -3.37 -10.68
N GLN A 291 19.47 -4.28 -10.65
CA GLN A 291 18.71 -4.67 -11.85
C GLN A 291 17.96 -3.48 -12.47
N LYS A 292 17.35 -2.63 -11.64
CA LYS A 292 16.62 -1.44 -12.11
C LYS A 292 17.58 -0.41 -12.73
N GLU A 293 18.67 -0.07 -12.04
CA GLU A 293 19.70 0.86 -12.57
C GLU A 293 20.32 0.32 -13.87
N THR A 294 20.55 -0.99 -13.95
CA THR A 294 21.05 -1.63 -15.17
C THR A 294 20.03 -1.55 -16.31
N GLN A 295 18.74 -1.72 -16.02
CA GLN A 295 17.70 -1.56 -17.03
C GLN A 295 17.59 -0.12 -17.51
N GLU A 296 17.68 0.87 -16.62
CA GLU A 296 17.69 2.30 -16.98
C GLU A 296 18.90 2.64 -17.86
N LEU A 297 20.08 2.07 -17.56
CA LEU A 297 21.27 2.19 -18.38
C LEU A 297 21.04 1.59 -19.78
N PHE A 298 20.48 0.39 -19.88
CA PHE A 298 20.20 -0.24 -21.18
C PHE A 298 19.16 0.53 -21.98
N ASP A 299 18.08 0.99 -21.35
CA ASP A 299 17.07 1.82 -21.99
C ASP A 299 17.71 3.13 -22.52
N SER A 300 18.60 3.74 -21.74
CA SER A 300 19.36 4.94 -22.17
C SER A 300 20.29 4.65 -23.35
N ILE A 301 21.00 3.52 -23.34
CA ILE A 301 21.86 3.10 -24.45
C ILE A 301 21.02 2.86 -25.70
N LEU A 302 19.88 2.17 -25.59
CA LEU A 302 18.96 1.93 -26.71
C LEU A 302 18.46 3.22 -27.36
N LEU A 303 18.27 4.29 -26.58
CA LEU A 303 17.91 5.61 -27.10
C LEU A 303 19.05 6.28 -27.88
N THR A 304 20.31 5.98 -27.56
CA THR A 304 21.49 6.56 -28.22
C THR A 304 21.98 5.80 -29.44
N LEU A 305 21.55 4.54 -29.61
CA LEU A 305 21.99 3.72 -30.73
C LEU A 305 21.39 4.23 -32.06
N PRO A 306 22.20 4.45 -33.10
CA PRO A 306 21.67 4.75 -34.42
C PRO A 306 20.83 3.56 -34.89
N ARG A 307 19.56 3.81 -35.21
CA ARG A 307 18.62 2.82 -35.78
C ARG A 307 18.99 2.41 -37.21
N GLN A 308 20.24 2.09 -37.48
CA GLN A 308 20.67 1.53 -38.76
C GLN A 308 20.29 0.05 -38.82
N THR A 309 19.40 -0.26 -39.75
CA THR A 309 19.00 -1.62 -40.11
C THR A 309 20.19 -2.36 -40.73
N GLY A 310 20.76 -3.31 -39.99
CA GLY A 310 21.68 -4.29 -40.56
C GLY A 310 20.99 -5.10 -41.66
N GLY A 311 21.48 -5.00 -42.89
CA GLY A 311 20.92 -5.67 -44.05
C GLY A 311 21.13 -7.19 -43.97
N GLY A 312 20.05 -7.92 -43.72
CA GLY A 312 20.06 -9.40 -43.72
C GLY A 312 18.83 -10.08 -43.11
N GLY A 313 18.00 -9.36 -42.34
CA GLY A 313 16.75 -9.86 -41.75
C GLY A 313 15.49 -9.36 -42.44
N LYS A 314 14.33 -9.92 -42.05
CA LYS A 314 13.00 -9.37 -42.41
C LYS A 314 12.96 -7.88 -42.09
N SER A 315 12.28 -7.10 -42.93
CA SER A 315 12.14 -5.67 -42.65
C SER A 315 11.36 -5.48 -41.36
N SER A 316 11.64 -4.41 -40.60
CA SER A 316 10.87 -4.09 -39.39
C SER A 316 9.37 -4.00 -39.67
N ALA A 317 9.00 -3.56 -40.88
CA ALA A 317 7.62 -3.52 -41.34
C ALA A 317 7.00 -4.92 -41.50
N GLU A 318 7.71 -5.88 -42.09
CA GLU A 318 7.25 -7.27 -42.22
C GLU A 318 7.09 -7.95 -40.85
N VAL A 319 8.03 -7.75 -39.93
CA VAL A 319 7.96 -8.32 -38.58
C VAL A 319 6.72 -7.81 -37.84
N ILE A 320 6.42 -6.52 -37.95
CA ILE A 320 5.24 -5.93 -37.30
C ILE A 320 3.94 -6.34 -37.99
N ASP A 321 3.91 -6.49 -39.33
CA ASP A 321 2.71 -6.98 -40.03
C ASP A 321 2.38 -8.42 -39.61
N GLU A 322 3.38 -9.30 -39.51
CA GLU A 322 3.24 -10.69 -39.02
C GLU A 322 2.78 -10.73 -37.56
N LEU A 323 3.42 -9.94 -36.68
CA LEU A 323 3.05 -9.86 -35.26
C LEU A 323 1.63 -9.34 -35.09
N SER A 324 1.24 -8.32 -35.85
CA SER A 324 -0.11 -7.76 -35.82
C SER A 324 -1.14 -8.79 -36.28
N ALA A 325 -0.82 -9.57 -37.33
CA ALA A 325 -1.70 -10.63 -37.82
C ALA A 325 -1.86 -11.77 -36.80
N ASP A 326 -0.76 -12.20 -36.15
CA ASP A 326 -0.79 -13.22 -35.11
C ASP A 326 -1.64 -12.79 -33.91
N ILE A 327 -1.44 -11.56 -33.41
CA ILE A 327 -2.24 -11.00 -32.32
C ILE A 327 -3.72 -10.93 -32.72
N LEU A 328 -4.05 -10.38 -33.90
CA LEU A 328 -5.43 -10.30 -34.37
C LEU A 328 -6.10 -11.67 -34.49
N SER A 329 -5.35 -12.71 -34.91
CA SER A 329 -5.89 -14.06 -35.07
C SER A 329 -6.30 -14.73 -33.74
N LYS A 330 -5.67 -14.34 -32.63
CA LYS A 330 -5.91 -14.91 -31.30
C LYS A 330 -7.04 -14.22 -30.53
N PHE A 331 -7.42 -13.01 -30.92
CA PHE A 331 -8.43 -12.25 -30.18
C PHE A 331 -9.83 -12.81 -30.44
N PRO A 332 -10.58 -13.20 -29.38
CA PRO A 332 -11.98 -13.62 -29.52
C PRO A 332 -12.84 -12.45 -30.02
N PRO A 333 -14.08 -12.66 -30.48
CA PRO A 333 -15.01 -11.57 -30.78
C PRO A 333 -15.36 -10.74 -29.53
N SER A 334 -15.90 -9.54 -29.72
CA SER A 334 -16.40 -8.72 -28.61
C SER A 334 -17.57 -9.41 -27.92
N PHE A 335 -17.70 -9.22 -26.60
CA PHE A 335 -18.81 -9.77 -25.84
C PHE A 335 -20.15 -9.18 -26.30
N ASP A 336 -21.15 -10.03 -26.52
CA ASP A 336 -22.51 -9.60 -26.83
C ASP A 336 -23.18 -9.05 -25.57
N MET A 337 -23.22 -7.72 -25.49
CA MET A 337 -23.82 -7.06 -24.35
C MET A 337 -25.32 -7.32 -24.28
N GLU A 338 -26.08 -7.36 -25.38
CA GLU A 338 -27.53 -7.57 -25.33
C GLU A 338 -27.87 -8.93 -24.70
N MET A 339 -27.14 -9.97 -25.10
CA MET A 339 -27.28 -11.30 -24.50
C MET A 339 -26.95 -11.30 -22.99
N VAL A 340 -25.83 -10.67 -22.61
CA VAL A 340 -25.41 -10.59 -21.20
C VAL A 340 -26.40 -9.80 -20.35
N ILE A 341 -26.95 -8.71 -20.88
CA ILE A 341 -27.96 -7.89 -20.21
C ILE A 341 -29.21 -8.71 -19.87
N ASN A 342 -29.63 -9.57 -20.81
CA ASN A 342 -30.80 -10.42 -20.61
C ASN A 342 -30.51 -11.60 -19.67
N LYS A 343 -29.31 -12.19 -19.75
CA LYS A 343 -28.90 -13.34 -18.91
C LYS A 343 -28.57 -12.93 -17.47
N TYR A 344 -27.99 -11.74 -17.27
CA TYR A 344 -27.56 -11.20 -15.98
C TYR A 344 -28.17 -9.81 -15.76
N PRO A 345 -29.47 -9.73 -15.43
CA PRO A 345 -30.13 -8.45 -15.17
C PRO A 345 -29.53 -7.76 -13.94
N VAL A 346 -29.59 -6.43 -13.93
CA VAL A 346 -29.18 -5.63 -12.77
C VAL A 346 -30.31 -5.71 -11.75
N VAL A 347 -30.07 -6.47 -10.69
CA VAL A 347 -31.01 -6.72 -9.60
C VAL A 347 -30.32 -6.36 -8.29
N TYR A 348 -31.07 -5.87 -7.32
CA TYR A 348 -30.51 -5.37 -6.06
C TYR A 348 -29.94 -6.52 -5.21
N GLU A 349 -30.56 -7.70 -5.31
CA GLU A 349 -30.22 -8.94 -4.64
C GLU A 349 -28.95 -9.60 -5.20
N GLU A 350 -28.51 -9.21 -6.41
CA GLU A 350 -27.30 -9.74 -7.06
C GLU A 350 -26.45 -8.61 -7.65
N SER A 351 -25.65 -7.99 -6.78
CA SER A 351 -24.75 -6.88 -7.11
C SER A 351 -23.64 -7.28 -8.09
N MET A 352 -23.29 -8.58 -8.17
CA MET A 352 -22.22 -9.08 -9.04
C MET A 352 -22.55 -8.95 -10.52
N ASN A 353 -23.82 -9.00 -10.90
CA ASN A 353 -24.26 -8.81 -12.29
C ASN A 353 -23.88 -7.40 -12.80
N THR A 354 -23.93 -6.41 -11.92
CA THR A 354 -23.52 -5.04 -12.24
C THR A 354 -22.01 -4.95 -12.50
N VAL A 355 -21.21 -5.63 -11.67
CA VAL A 355 -19.75 -5.69 -11.83
C VAL A 355 -19.39 -6.36 -13.15
N LEU A 356 -19.98 -7.53 -13.44
CA LEU A 356 -19.76 -8.26 -14.69
C LEU A 356 -20.04 -7.36 -15.91
N ARG A 357 -21.19 -6.69 -15.95
CA ARG A 357 -21.55 -5.79 -17.07
C ARG A 357 -20.55 -4.64 -17.24
N GLN A 358 -20.14 -4.00 -16.15
CA GLN A 358 -19.19 -2.88 -16.22
C GLN A 358 -17.80 -3.33 -16.69
N GLU A 359 -17.34 -4.48 -16.23
CA GLU A 359 -16.06 -5.08 -16.63
C GLU A 359 -16.06 -5.43 -18.13
N LEU A 360 -17.10 -6.11 -18.61
CA LEU A 360 -17.25 -6.48 -20.03
C LEU A 360 -17.27 -5.26 -20.95
N ILE A 361 -17.93 -4.17 -20.56
CA ILE A 361 -17.92 -2.91 -21.32
C ILE A 361 -16.49 -2.38 -21.46
N ARG A 362 -15.67 -2.45 -20.40
CA ARG A 362 -14.29 -1.98 -20.43
C ARG A 362 -13.40 -2.87 -21.30
N PHE A 363 -13.53 -4.20 -21.17
CA PHE A 363 -12.80 -5.13 -22.03
C PHE A 363 -13.20 -5.01 -23.51
N ASN A 364 -14.48 -4.76 -23.82
CA ASN A 364 -14.93 -4.46 -25.18
C ASN A 364 -14.28 -3.19 -25.72
N ARG A 365 -14.23 -2.10 -24.94
CA ARG A 365 -13.54 -0.86 -25.35
C ARG A 365 -12.05 -1.07 -25.59
N LEU A 366 -11.37 -1.83 -24.72
CA LEU A 366 -9.95 -2.15 -24.89
C LEU A 366 -9.71 -2.99 -26.14
N THR A 367 -10.47 -4.08 -26.33
CA THR A 367 -10.32 -4.97 -27.48
C THR A 367 -10.65 -4.27 -28.79
N GLU A 368 -11.61 -3.34 -28.81
CA GLU A 368 -11.91 -2.50 -29.96
C GLU A 368 -10.73 -1.58 -30.34
N VAL A 369 -10.12 -0.92 -29.36
CA VAL A 369 -8.93 -0.08 -29.58
C VAL A 369 -7.75 -0.92 -30.08
N VAL A 370 -7.51 -2.09 -29.48
CA VAL A 370 -6.44 -3.00 -29.93
C VAL A 370 -6.69 -3.47 -31.37
N ARG A 371 -7.90 -3.93 -31.70
CA ARG A 371 -8.21 -4.40 -33.07
C ARG A 371 -8.11 -3.26 -34.09
N SER A 372 -8.73 -2.12 -33.82
CA SER A 372 -8.73 -0.98 -34.75
C SER A 372 -7.33 -0.43 -35.02
N THR A 373 -6.50 -0.31 -33.97
CA THR A 373 -5.11 0.14 -34.11
C THR A 373 -4.28 -0.86 -34.90
N LEU A 374 -4.39 -2.17 -34.65
CA LEU A 374 -3.68 -3.20 -35.43
C LEU A 374 -4.13 -3.24 -36.90
N TYR A 375 -5.42 -3.15 -37.19
CA TYR A 375 -5.90 -3.08 -38.58
C TYR A 375 -5.40 -1.84 -39.31
N ASN A 376 -5.42 -0.67 -38.65
CA ASN A 376 -4.93 0.57 -39.23
C ASN A 376 -3.41 0.54 -39.41
N LEU A 377 -2.67 -0.10 -38.50
CA LEU A 377 -1.23 -0.30 -38.60
C LEU A 377 -0.86 -1.15 -39.83
N GLN A 378 -1.54 -2.28 -40.03
CA GLN A 378 -1.34 -3.13 -41.22
C GLN A 378 -1.64 -2.38 -42.52
N LYS A 379 -2.70 -1.56 -42.54
CA LYS A 379 -3.04 -0.71 -43.69
C LYS A 379 -2.01 0.38 -43.92
N ALA A 380 -1.48 0.99 -42.86
CA ALA A 380 -0.46 2.04 -42.95
C ALA A 380 0.87 1.49 -43.48
N ILE A 381 1.29 0.29 -43.03
CA ILE A 381 2.46 -0.41 -43.57
C ILE A 381 2.33 -0.66 -45.08
N LYS A 382 1.11 -0.98 -45.55
CA LYS A 382 0.79 -1.19 -46.97
C LYS A 382 0.56 0.10 -47.75
N GLY A 383 0.67 1.27 -47.12
CA GLY A 383 0.46 2.58 -47.75
C GLY A 383 -1.00 2.93 -48.05
N LEU A 384 -1.97 2.21 -47.46
CA LEU A 384 -3.41 2.43 -47.66
C LEU A 384 -3.99 3.48 -46.70
N VAL A 385 -3.31 3.73 -45.58
CA VAL A 385 -3.68 4.70 -44.54
C VAL A 385 -2.44 5.52 -44.20
N VAL A 386 -2.61 6.80 -43.89
CA VAL A 386 -1.49 7.67 -43.48
C VAL A 386 -0.99 7.24 -42.11
N MET A 387 0.34 7.13 -41.97
CA MET A 387 0.99 6.89 -40.69
C MET A 387 0.82 8.13 -39.80
N SER A 388 -0.09 8.06 -38.82
CA SER A 388 -0.27 9.11 -37.81
C SER A 388 0.76 8.96 -36.68
N GLY A 389 0.98 10.00 -35.89
CA GLY A 389 1.88 9.93 -34.72
C GLY A 389 1.52 8.80 -33.75
N ASP A 390 0.22 8.52 -33.55
CA ASP A 390 -0.24 7.40 -32.73
C ASP A 390 0.11 6.04 -33.35
N LEU A 391 0.03 5.89 -34.67
CA LEU A 391 0.42 4.66 -35.36
C LEU A 391 1.94 4.47 -35.39
N GLU A 392 2.70 5.56 -35.47
CA GLU A 392 4.16 5.53 -35.31
C GLU A 392 4.55 5.12 -33.89
N ASP A 393 3.88 5.64 -32.86
CA ASP A 393 4.09 5.22 -31.47
C ASP A 393 3.80 3.72 -31.28
N VAL A 394 2.67 3.23 -31.82
CA VAL A 394 2.32 1.81 -31.79
C VAL A 394 3.39 0.97 -32.51
N PHE A 395 3.81 1.38 -33.71
CA PHE A 395 4.85 0.69 -34.49
C PHE A 395 6.17 0.59 -33.71
N ASN A 396 6.64 1.72 -33.16
CA ASN A 396 7.89 1.79 -32.42
C ASN A 396 7.85 0.98 -31.13
N ASN A 397 6.76 1.08 -30.35
CA ASN A 397 6.62 0.34 -29.11
C ASN A 397 6.48 -1.17 -29.34
N MET A 398 5.72 -1.58 -30.37
CA MET A 398 5.62 -3.01 -30.74
C MET A 398 6.96 -3.59 -31.19
N LEU A 399 7.79 -2.81 -31.89
CA LEU A 399 9.12 -3.22 -32.32
C LEU A 399 10.06 -3.48 -31.14
N VAL A 400 9.93 -2.70 -30.06
CA VAL A 400 10.72 -2.83 -28.83
C VAL A 400 10.05 -3.79 -27.81
N GLY A 401 8.88 -4.33 -28.14
CA GLY A 401 8.13 -5.25 -27.26
C GLY A 401 7.50 -4.56 -26.04
N LYS A 402 7.26 -3.25 -26.09
CA LYS A 402 6.52 -2.47 -25.07
C LYS A 402 5.05 -2.32 -25.49
N VAL A 403 4.16 -2.19 -24.50
CA VAL A 403 2.73 -1.96 -24.76
C VAL A 403 2.53 -0.50 -25.20
N PRO A 404 1.87 -0.23 -26.35
CA PRO A 404 1.66 1.14 -26.83
C PRO A 404 0.84 2.01 -25.86
N ALA A 405 1.10 3.32 -25.86
CA ALA A 405 0.43 4.26 -24.95
C ALA A 405 -1.09 4.31 -25.18
N VAL A 406 -1.52 4.20 -26.44
CA VAL A 406 -2.95 4.16 -26.82
C VAL A 406 -3.68 2.96 -26.18
N TRP A 407 -3.00 1.83 -26.03
CA TRP A 407 -3.56 0.64 -25.38
C TRP A 407 -3.52 0.81 -23.87
N ALA A 408 -2.39 1.26 -23.31
CA ALA A 408 -2.22 1.48 -21.88
C ALA A 408 -3.28 2.45 -21.31
N ALA A 409 -3.63 3.51 -22.04
CA ALA A 409 -4.67 4.47 -21.65
C ALA A 409 -6.07 3.86 -21.52
N LYS A 410 -6.32 2.71 -22.15
CA LYS A 410 -7.59 1.96 -22.12
C LYS A 410 -7.42 0.57 -21.52
N SER A 411 -6.29 0.29 -20.87
CA SER A 411 -5.99 -0.99 -20.24
C SER A 411 -5.99 -0.92 -18.72
N TYR A 412 -5.99 -2.10 -18.11
CA TYR A 412 -5.71 -2.28 -16.69
C TYR A 412 -4.23 -2.01 -16.41
N PRO A 413 -3.85 -1.61 -15.18
CA PRO A 413 -2.46 -1.37 -14.83
C PRO A 413 -1.61 -2.63 -15.04
N SER A 414 -0.56 -2.52 -15.87
CA SER A 414 0.35 -3.63 -16.16
C SER A 414 1.73 -3.10 -16.53
N LEU A 415 2.77 -3.75 -16.01
CA LEU A 415 4.17 -3.53 -16.38
C LEU A 415 4.71 -4.68 -17.25
N LYS A 416 3.83 -5.57 -17.74
CA LYS A 416 4.22 -6.72 -18.55
C LYS A 416 4.71 -6.26 -19.94
N PRO A 417 5.75 -6.89 -20.50
CA PRO A 417 6.10 -6.74 -21.92
C PRO A 417 4.94 -7.15 -22.83
N LEU A 418 4.95 -6.68 -24.08
CA LEU A 418 3.85 -6.84 -25.03
C LEU A 418 3.35 -8.28 -25.15
N GLY A 419 4.24 -9.26 -25.30
CA GLY A 419 3.85 -10.67 -25.45
C GLY A 419 3.12 -11.21 -24.21
N SER A 420 3.69 -11.00 -23.03
CA SER A 420 3.08 -11.41 -21.76
C SER A 420 1.80 -10.64 -21.42
N TYR A 421 1.71 -9.38 -21.86
CA TYR A 421 0.50 -8.57 -21.75
C TYR A 421 -0.64 -9.12 -22.61
N VAL A 422 -0.35 -9.49 -23.87
CA VAL A 422 -1.36 -10.09 -24.76
C VAL A 422 -1.85 -11.42 -24.21
N ALA A 423 -0.95 -12.28 -23.71
CA ALA A 423 -1.34 -13.54 -23.07
C ALA A 423 -2.25 -13.32 -21.84
N ASP A 424 -1.88 -12.38 -20.96
CA ASP A 424 -2.67 -12.01 -19.77
C ASP A 424 -4.05 -11.45 -20.15
N LEU A 425 -4.12 -10.63 -21.20
CA LEU A 425 -5.39 -10.10 -21.70
C LEU A 425 -6.29 -11.23 -22.23
N LEU A 426 -5.74 -12.20 -22.96
CA LEU A 426 -6.50 -13.36 -23.44
C LEU A 426 -7.05 -14.20 -22.28
N GLU A 427 -6.24 -14.47 -21.25
CA GLU A 427 -6.68 -15.20 -20.04
C GLU A 427 -7.83 -14.48 -19.30
N ARG A 428 -7.81 -13.15 -19.27
CA ARG A 428 -8.91 -12.36 -18.69
C ARG A 428 -10.18 -12.47 -19.52
N LEU A 429 -10.07 -12.38 -20.84
CA LEU A 429 -11.22 -12.53 -21.73
C LEU A 429 -11.84 -13.93 -21.59
N THR A 430 -11.03 -14.98 -21.50
CA THR A 430 -11.53 -16.34 -21.26
C THR A 430 -12.19 -16.47 -19.88
N PHE A 431 -11.63 -15.88 -18.83
CA PHE A 431 -12.24 -15.88 -17.49
C PHE A 431 -13.64 -15.28 -17.49
N PHE A 432 -13.84 -14.14 -18.17
CA PHE A 432 -15.15 -13.52 -18.27
C PHE A 432 -16.10 -14.27 -19.21
N GLN A 433 -15.58 -14.89 -20.27
CA GLN A 433 -16.38 -15.74 -21.15
C GLN A 433 -16.90 -16.98 -20.40
N ASP A 434 -16.05 -17.64 -19.60
CA ASP A 434 -16.42 -18.78 -18.78
C ASP A 434 -17.51 -18.40 -17.75
N TRP A 435 -17.43 -17.20 -17.17
CA TRP A 435 -18.49 -16.67 -16.32
C TRP A 435 -19.80 -16.47 -17.10
N ILE A 436 -19.76 -15.87 -18.28
CA ILE A 436 -20.96 -15.70 -19.11
C ILE A 436 -21.59 -17.05 -19.40
N ASP A 437 -20.82 -18.06 -19.77
CA ASP A 437 -21.31 -19.36 -20.24
C ASP A 437 -21.81 -20.23 -19.08
N HIS A 438 -21.01 -20.39 -18.02
CA HIS A 438 -21.23 -21.34 -16.94
C HIS A 438 -21.85 -20.74 -15.66
N GLY A 439 -21.99 -19.42 -15.58
CA GLY A 439 -22.50 -18.75 -14.37
C GLY A 439 -21.39 -18.25 -13.44
N LEU A 440 -21.78 -17.84 -12.24
CA LEU A 440 -20.89 -17.24 -11.24
C LEU A 440 -19.69 -18.17 -10.91
N PRO A 441 -18.43 -17.71 -11.06
CA PRO A 441 -17.25 -18.49 -10.72
C PRO A 441 -17.18 -18.81 -9.23
N LYS A 442 -16.75 -20.02 -8.89
CA LYS A 442 -16.46 -20.41 -7.49
C LYS A 442 -15.17 -19.80 -6.96
N VAL A 443 -14.21 -19.54 -7.86
CA VAL A 443 -12.91 -18.92 -7.57
C VAL A 443 -12.77 -17.70 -8.45
N PHE A 444 -12.49 -16.56 -7.84
CA PHE A 444 -12.32 -15.30 -8.55
C PHE A 444 -10.83 -14.97 -8.70
N TRP A 445 -10.41 -14.73 -9.93
CA TRP A 445 -9.09 -14.17 -10.21
C TRP A 445 -9.13 -12.64 -10.00
N ILE A 446 -8.85 -12.19 -8.77
CA ILE A 446 -9.02 -10.78 -8.36
C ILE A 446 -8.23 -9.83 -9.25
N SER A 447 -6.96 -10.11 -9.53
CA SER A 447 -6.15 -9.25 -10.40
C SER A 447 -6.62 -9.25 -11.85
N GLY A 448 -7.52 -10.17 -12.25
CA GLY A 448 -8.15 -10.28 -13.56
C GLY A 448 -9.16 -9.16 -13.85
N PHE A 449 -9.71 -8.54 -12.80
CA PHE A 449 -10.65 -7.42 -12.92
C PHE A 449 -9.93 -6.12 -13.28
N TYR A 450 -10.63 -5.26 -14.01
CA TYR A 450 -10.20 -3.92 -14.31
C TYR A 450 -10.29 -3.02 -13.06
N PHE A 451 -11.34 -3.19 -12.24
CA PHE A 451 -11.49 -2.45 -10.99
C PHE A 451 -11.92 -3.36 -9.83
N THR A 452 -10.91 -3.88 -9.13
CA THR A 452 -11.06 -4.79 -7.98
C THR A 452 -11.90 -4.21 -6.85
N GLN A 453 -11.90 -2.88 -6.69
CA GLN A 453 -12.70 -2.20 -5.67
C GLN A 453 -14.22 -2.33 -5.92
N SER A 454 -14.68 -2.34 -7.19
CA SER A 454 -16.09 -2.58 -7.50
C SER A 454 -16.49 -4.00 -7.10
N PHE A 455 -15.61 -4.98 -7.34
CA PHE A 455 -15.83 -6.36 -6.90
C PHE A 455 -15.94 -6.45 -5.37
N LEU A 456 -14.98 -5.86 -4.64
CA LEU A 456 -14.98 -5.86 -3.17
C LEU A 456 -16.21 -5.12 -2.60
N THR A 457 -16.59 -3.99 -3.21
CA THR A 457 -17.76 -3.21 -2.81
C THR A 457 -19.05 -3.97 -3.10
N ALA A 458 -19.18 -4.62 -4.26
CA ALA A 458 -20.34 -5.43 -4.59
C ALA A 458 -20.52 -6.59 -3.62
N LYS A 459 -19.43 -7.30 -3.27
CA LYS A 459 -19.46 -8.36 -2.25
C LYS A 459 -19.81 -7.81 -0.87
N ARG A 460 -19.22 -6.67 -0.47
CA ARG A 460 -19.57 -5.98 0.78
C ARG A 460 -21.03 -5.55 0.81
N LEU A 461 -21.56 -5.01 -0.29
CA LEU A 461 -22.97 -4.65 -0.43
C LEU A 461 -23.86 -5.90 -0.36
N LEU A 462 -23.47 -7.01 -0.98
CA LEU A 462 -24.18 -8.28 -0.83
C LEU A 462 -24.24 -8.70 0.65
N TYR A 463 -23.15 -8.54 1.40
CA TYR A 463 -23.12 -8.77 2.86
C TYR A 463 -23.89 -7.72 3.67
N GLU A 464 -23.84 -6.44 3.32
CA GLU A 464 -24.52 -5.36 4.03
C GLU A 464 -26.02 -5.33 3.73
N VAL A 465 -26.46 -5.74 2.53
CA VAL A 465 -27.86 -6.03 2.18
C VAL A 465 -28.30 -7.27 2.95
N TYR A 466 -27.49 -8.33 2.96
CA TYR A 466 -27.77 -9.54 3.73
C TYR A 466 -27.90 -9.29 5.24
N ILE A 467 -27.08 -8.41 5.82
CA ILE A 467 -27.08 -8.07 7.25
C ILE A 467 -28.07 -6.95 7.58
N GLY A 468 -28.22 -5.97 6.69
CA GLY A 468 -29.01 -4.75 6.87
C GLY A 468 -30.49 -4.91 6.52
N GLU A 469 -30.83 -5.77 5.56
CA GLU A 469 -32.23 -6.08 5.24
C GLU A 469 -32.80 -7.25 6.05
N MET A 470 -31.95 -8.12 6.61
CA MET A 470 -32.38 -9.15 7.56
C MET A 470 -32.64 -8.57 8.95
N GLY A 471 -33.70 -7.77 9.08
CA GLY A 471 -34.57 -7.95 10.23
C GLY A 471 -35.15 -9.38 10.13
N TRP A 472 -34.42 -10.37 10.64
CA TRP A 472 -34.62 -11.81 10.35
C TRP A 472 -36.09 -12.23 10.41
N ASP A 473 -36.61 -12.72 9.28
CA ASP A 473 -37.93 -13.31 9.07
C ASP A 473 -37.72 -14.67 8.36
N PHE A 474 -38.25 -15.76 8.91
CA PHE A 474 -37.95 -17.12 8.40
C PHE A 474 -38.74 -17.39 7.12
N ARG A 475 -38.15 -17.11 5.94
CA ARG A 475 -38.74 -17.35 4.61
C ARG A 475 -38.06 -18.49 3.85
N GLU A 476 -38.76 -19.11 2.92
CA GLU A 476 -38.32 -20.30 2.16
C GLU A 476 -37.10 -20.06 1.24
N ASP A 477 -36.80 -18.79 0.98
CA ASP A 477 -35.85 -18.27 0.01
C ASP A 477 -34.70 -17.48 0.67
N SER A 478 -34.45 -17.74 1.96
CA SER A 478 -33.30 -17.23 2.71
C SER A 478 -31.96 -17.68 2.06
N PRO A 479 -30.96 -16.78 1.90
CA PRO A 479 -29.70 -17.14 1.27
C PRO A 479 -28.77 -17.99 2.18
N SER A 480 -29.24 -18.35 3.38
CA SER A 480 -28.62 -19.39 4.22
C SER A 480 -29.22 -20.80 4.00
N GLY A 481 -30.24 -20.95 3.14
CA GLY A 481 -30.85 -22.23 2.77
C GLY A 481 -31.85 -22.82 3.79
N PHE A 482 -32.23 -22.06 4.82
CA PHE A 482 -33.26 -22.47 5.77
C PHE A 482 -34.66 -22.34 5.18
N ARG A 483 -35.49 -23.37 5.37
CA ARG A 483 -36.91 -23.36 5.02
C ARG A 483 -37.75 -23.72 6.24
N VAL A 484 -38.90 -23.07 6.41
CA VAL A 484 -39.88 -23.49 7.42
C VAL A 484 -40.87 -24.43 6.75
N GLY A 485 -40.67 -25.74 6.93
CA GLY A 485 -41.65 -26.75 6.55
C GLY A 485 -42.78 -26.86 7.57
N LYS A 486 -43.78 -27.71 7.29
CA LYS A 486 -44.81 -28.10 8.27
C LYS A 486 -44.74 -29.60 8.51
N ASP A 487 -44.79 -30.02 9.76
CA ASP A 487 -44.89 -31.44 10.10
C ASP A 487 -46.29 -32.02 9.81
N GLU A 488 -46.48 -33.32 10.03
CA GLU A 488 -47.76 -34.02 9.81
C GLU A 488 -48.93 -33.47 10.68
N GLN A 489 -48.62 -32.67 11.70
CA GLN A 489 -49.57 -31.99 12.59
C GLN A 489 -49.71 -30.50 12.25
N ASN A 490 -49.17 -30.07 11.11
CA ASN A 490 -49.20 -28.73 10.55
C ASN A 490 -48.41 -27.68 11.36
N LYS A 491 -47.48 -28.11 12.22
CA LYS A 491 -46.60 -27.23 13.01
C LYS A 491 -45.35 -26.85 12.23
N PRO A 492 -44.86 -25.60 12.36
CA PRO A 492 -43.69 -25.14 11.64
C PRO A 492 -42.41 -25.85 12.13
N ILE A 493 -41.74 -26.56 11.24
CA ILE A 493 -40.44 -27.23 11.48
C ILE A 493 -39.36 -26.58 10.60
N LEU A 494 -38.15 -26.43 11.13
CA LEU A 494 -37.03 -25.84 10.39
C LEU A 494 -36.27 -26.93 9.62
N CYS A 495 -36.13 -26.76 8.31
CA CYS A 495 -35.41 -27.66 7.41
C CYS A 495 -34.19 -26.93 6.82
N ASP A 496 -33.05 -27.61 6.77
CA ASP A 496 -31.82 -27.12 6.12
C ASP A 496 -31.64 -27.85 4.77
N ALA A 497 -31.22 -27.12 3.73
CA ALA A 497 -30.97 -27.69 2.41
C ALA A 497 -29.58 -28.35 2.27
N PHE A 498 -28.65 -28.12 3.20
CA PHE A 498 -27.24 -28.42 3.03
C PHE A 498 -26.73 -29.65 3.79
N ASP A 499 -27.42 -30.14 4.82
CA ASP A 499 -26.91 -31.26 5.62
C ASP A 499 -28.02 -32.04 6.36
N GLU A 500 -28.24 -33.31 5.96
CA GLU A 500 -29.17 -34.24 6.59
C GLU A 500 -28.72 -34.70 8.00
N SER A 501 -27.45 -34.43 8.38
CA SER A 501 -26.86 -34.89 9.64
C SER A 501 -26.85 -33.84 10.77
N SER A 502 -27.43 -32.66 10.54
CA SER A 502 -27.49 -31.58 11.54
C SER A 502 -28.73 -31.65 12.42
N VAL A 503 -28.57 -31.36 13.72
CA VAL A 503 -29.68 -31.34 14.70
C VAL A 503 -30.01 -29.90 15.08
N TRP A 504 -31.27 -29.51 14.87
CA TRP A 504 -31.79 -28.18 15.19
C TRP A 504 -32.60 -28.20 16.47
N PHE A 505 -32.33 -27.24 17.35
CA PHE A 505 -33.14 -27.01 18.55
C PHE A 505 -33.90 -25.71 18.37
N GLY A 506 -35.23 -25.79 18.35
CA GLY A 506 -36.13 -24.65 18.17
C GLY A 506 -36.88 -24.32 19.45
N ALA A 507 -36.95 -23.04 19.79
CA ALA A 507 -37.79 -22.54 20.87
C ALA A 507 -39.05 -21.90 20.28
N TYR A 508 -40.19 -22.38 20.74
CA TYR A 508 -41.51 -21.95 20.30
C TYR A 508 -42.29 -21.34 21.46
N LYS A 509 -43.12 -20.34 21.14
CA LYS A 509 -44.16 -19.84 22.04
C LYS A 509 -45.50 -20.05 21.37
N GLU A 510 -46.33 -20.86 22.01
CA GLU A 510 -47.57 -21.35 21.39
C GLU A 510 -47.22 -22.08 20.09
N ASP A 511 -47.46 -21.48 18.91
CA ASP A 511 -47.13 -22.08 17.60
C ASP A 511 -46.11 -21.24 16.78
N GLU A 512 -45.51 -20.21 17.36
CA GLU A 512 -44.56 -19.32 16.68
C GLU A 512 -43.11 -19.65 17.08
N LEU A 513 -42.22 -19.80 16.09
CA LEU A 513 -40.79 -20.02 16.30
C LEU A 513 -40.12 -18.71 16.68
N ILE A 514 -39.58 -18.63 17.90
CA ILE A 514 -38.99 -17.40 18.45
C ILE A 514 -37.47 -17.45 18.59
N GLY A 515 -36.86 -18.62 18.42
CA GLY A 515 -35.40 -18.76 18.38
C GLY A 515 -34.92 -20.16 18.04
N VAL A 516 -33.70 -20.27 17.54
CA VAL A 516 -33.08 -21.52 17.06
C VAL A 516 -31.60 -21.60 17.44
N THR A 517 -31.08 -22.82 17.59
CA THR A 517 -29.64 -23.10 17.61
C THR A 517 -29.32 -24.42 16.91
N ARG A 518 -28.16 -24.49 16.25
CA ARG A 518 -27.71 -25.64 15.47
C ARG A 518 -26.65 -26.46 16.20
N ALA A 519 -26.70 -27.78 16.07
CA ALA A 519 -25.63 -28.70 16.43
C ALA A 519 -25.25 -29.57 15.22
N VAL A 520 -23.94 -29.70 14.94
CA VAL A 520 -23.42 -30.45 13.77
C VAL A 520 -22.39 -31.46 14.23
N GLN A 521 -22.47 -32.70 13.74
CA GLN A 521 -21.47 -33.74 14.02
C GLN A 521 -20.23 -33.56 13.15
N ARG A 522 -19.03 -33.64 13.74
CA ARG A 522 -17.76 -33.61 13.01
C ARG A 522 -17.02 -34.94 13.21
N SER A 523 -16.79 -35.68 12.14
CA SER A 523 -15.92 -36.88 12.13
C SER A 523 -14.52 -36.53 11.61
N ASN A 524 -13.47 -36.97 12.32
CA ASN A 524 -12.07 -36.62 12.02
C ASN A 524 -11.46 -37.47 10.87
N CYS A 525 -12.08 -37.49 9.68
CA CYS A 525 -11.53 -38.18 8.50
C CYS A 525 -11.04 -37.14 7.47
N LEU A 526 -9.72 -36.95 7.39
CA LEU A 526 -9.05 -35.97 6.54
C LEU A 526 -9.12 -36.32 5.04
N GLY A 527 -9.67 -35.42 4.21
CA GLY A 527 -9.21 -35.24 2.83
C GLY A 527 -10.28 -35.06 1.74
N LYS A 528 -10.82 -33.86 1.60
CA LYS A 528 -10.89 -33.11 0.32
C LYS A 528 -11.33 -31.66 0.57
N LEU A 529 -11.13 -30.86 -0.48
CA LEU A 529 -10.97 -29.42 -0.46
C LEU A 529 -12.29 -28.71 -0.68
N ASP A 530 -12.31 -27.59 -0.01
CA ASP A 530 -13.38 -27.22 0.84
C ASP A 530 -13.34 -25.64 0.89
N LEU A 531 -14.27 -24.83 0.38
CA LEU A 531 -14.26 -23.34 0.42
C LEU A 531 -15.28 -22.68 1.41
N GLU A 532 -15.35 -23.18 2.62
CA GLU A 532 -16.59 -23.65 3.24
C GLU A 532 -17.40 -24.61 2.38
N LEU A 533 -17.58 -25.85 2.82
CA LEU A 533 -16.57 -26.90 2.61
C LEU A 533 -15.31 -26.44 3.46
N TYR A 534 -15.04 -26.75 4.73
CA TYR A 534 -13.80 -26.20 5.38
C TYR A 534 -12.56 -27.01 4.98
N PRO A 535 -11.43 -26.40 4.52
CA PRO A 535 -10.26 -27.16 4.13
C PRO A 535 -9.78 -27.97 5.32
N ALA A 536 -9.80 -29.29 5.13
CA ALA A 536 -9.60 -30.26 6.16
C ALA A 536 -8.40 -29.92 7.07
N SER A 537 -8.68 -29.63 8.34
CA SER A 537 -7.79 -29.85 9.49
C SER A 537 -6.42 -29.14 9.58
N GLN A 538 -6.09 -28.09 8.83
CA GLN A 538 -4.74 -27.50 8.92
C GLN A 538 -4.57 -26.35 9.93
N LEU A 539 -5.61 -25.94 10.67
CA LEU A 539 -5.47 -24.92 11.74
C LEU A 539 -4.66 -25.51 12.93
N PRO A 540 -3.47 -24.98 13.28
CA PRO A 540 -2.64 -25.48 14.38
C PRO A 540 -3.34 -25.45 15.74
N SER A 541 -4.20 -24.45 15.94
CA SER A 541 -5.07 -24.30 17.10
C SER A 541 -6.05 -25.47 17.20
N MET A 542 -6.88 -25.71 16.18
CA MET A 542 -7.83 -26.84 16.15
C MET A 542 -7.13 -28.20 16.25
N ARG A 543 -5.97 -28.39 15.59
CA ARG A 543 -5.13 -29.59 15.78
C ARG A 543 -4.68 -29.76 17.22
N ARG A 544 -4.30 -28.68 17.92
CA ARG A 544 -3.92 -28.73 19.34
C ARG A 544 -5.10 -29.06 20.26
N ILE A 545 -6.32 -28.61 19.95
CA ILE A 545 -7.54 -28.99 20.69
C ILE A 545 -7.88 -30.47 20.48
N LEU A 546 -7.71 -30.97 19.25
CA LEU A 546 -8.16 -32.30 18.82
C LEU A 546 -7.08 -33.41 18.98
N ARG A 547 -5.79 -33.07 19.12
CA ARG A 547 -4.66 -34.02 19.13
C ARG A 547 -4.64 -35.11 20.22
N PRO A 548 -5.28 -35.01 21.41
CA PRO A 548 -5.18 -36.11 22.38
C PRO A 548 -6.31 -37.15 22.31
N LYS A 549 -7.32 -37.01 21.42
CA LYS A 549 -8.56 -37.81 21.52
C LYS A 549 -9.09 -38.19 20.15
N GLU A 550 -8.44 -39.15 19.50
CA GLU A 550 -8.80 -39.61 18.15
C GLU A 550 -10.09 -40.49 18.09
N ASP A 551 -10.69 -40.86 19.23
CA ASP A 551 -11.82 -41.82 19.27
C ASP A 551 -13.14 -41.28 19.89
N HIS A 552 -13.39 -39.97 19.88
CA HIS A 552 -14.65 -39.42 20.41
C HIS A 552 -15.43 -38.59 19.39
N GLU A 553 -16.71 -38.95 19.21
CA GLU A 553 -17.65 -38.17 18.40
C GLU A 553 -17.81 -36.77 19.00
N LEU A 554 -17.50 -35.77 18.17
CA LEU A 554 -17.52 -34.37 18.52
C LEU A 554 -18.67 -33.68 17.79
N ILE A 555 -19.42 -32.87 18.52
CA ILE A 555 -20.40 -31.96 17.92
C ILE A 555 -19.99 -30.51 18.14
N GLU A 556 -20.25 -29.70 17.14
CA GLU A 556 -20.09 -28.27 17.20
C GLU A 556 -21.47 -27.61 17.31
N VAL A 557 -21.64 -26.76 18.32
CA VAL A 557 -22.87 -25.98 18.49
C VAL A 557 -22.61 -24.56 17.98
N GLN A 558 -23.18 -24.22 16.83
CA GLN A 558 -22.97 -22.93 16.15
C GLN A 558 -24.28 -22.15 15.95
N ARG A 559 -24.13 -20.82 15.77
CA ARG A 559 -25.11 -19.87 15.24
C ARG A 559 -26.51 -20.00 15.85
N GLY A 560 -26.72 -19.28 16.96
CA GLY A 560 -28.04 -19.12 17.58
C GLY A 560 -28.69 -17.81 17.17
N ALA A 561 -29.98 -17.85 16.84
CA ALA A 561 -30.77 -16.66 16.53
C ALA A 561 -32.01 -16.61 17.42
N VAL A 562 -32.39 -15.41 17.86
CA VAL A 562 -33.60 -15.17 18.67
C VAL A 562 -34.29 -13.90 18.16
N ALA A 563 -35.61 -13.99 18.01
CA ALA A 563 -36.46 -12.87 17.65
C ALA A 563 -36.22 -11.68 18.59
N LYS A 564 -36.21 -10.47 18.02
CA LYS A 564 -35.77 -9.25 18.70
C LYS A 564 -36.50 -9.02 20.02
N ASP A 565 -37.82 -9.22 20.03
CA ASP A 565 -38.70 -8.98 21.19
C ASP A 565 -38.49 -9.98 22.34
N TYR A 566 -37.74 -11.05 22.07
CA TYR A 566 -37.57 -12.18 22.97
C TYR A 566 -36.15 -12.29 23.56
N ARG A 567 -35.21 -11.44 23.12
CA ARG A 567 -33.81 -11.45 23.57
C ARG A 567 -33.65 -11.27 25.10
N ASP A 568 -34.52 -10.46 25.71
CA ASP A 568 -34.44 -10.08 27.14
C ASP A 568 -35.42 -10.84 28.05
N THR A 569 -35.95 -11.98 27.60
CA THR A 569 -36.92 -12.78 28.36
C THR A 569 -36.28 -13.60 29.50
N GLN A 570 -37.09 -14.01 30.50
CA GLN A 570 -36.63 -14.85 31.62
C GLN A 570 -36.55 -16.33 31.23
N PRO A 571 -35.62 -17.10 31.82
CA PRO A 571 -34.19 -17.08 31.49
C PRO A 571 -33.98 -16.91 29.97
N SER A 572 -32.98 -16.12 29.57
CA SER A 572 -32.71 -15.79 28.16
C SER A 572 -32.87 -17.03 27.28
N ILE A 573 -33.69 -16.95 26.23
CA ILE A 573 -34.02 -18.09 25.35
C ILE A 573 -32.76 -18.77 24.83
N ILE A 574 -31.70 -18.00 24.60
CA ILE A 574 -30.37 -18.50 24.22
C ILE A 574 -29.86 -19.52 25.26
N GLN A 575 -30.04 -19.28 26.55
CA GLN A 575 -29.64 -20.20 27.62
C GLN A 575 -30.48 -21.48 27.64
N LEU A 576 -31.77 -21.39 27.31
CA LEU A 576 -32.66 -22.56 27.24
C LEU A 576 -32.29 -23.45 26.05
N LEU A 577 -32.03 -22.83 24.89
CA LEU A 577 -31.57 -23.50 23.67
C LEU A 577 -30.20 -24.16 23.83
N LEU A 578 -29.25 -23.48 24.48
CA LEU A 578 -27.96 -24.07 24.79
C LEU A 578 -28.08 -25.21 25.81
N LEU A 579 -29.00 -25.08 26.78
CA LEU A 579 -29.22 -26.12 27.78
C LEU A 579 -29.84 -27.39 27.17
N SER A 580 -30.75 -27.28 26.20
CA SER A 580 -31.30 -28.43 25.49
C SER A 580 -30.22 -29.12 24.66
N ALA A 581 -29.47 -28.36 23.85
CA ALA A 581 -28.37 -28.89 23.05
C ALA A 581 -27.33 -29.63 23.91
N PHE A 582 -26.94 -29.05 25.06
CA PHE A 582 -25.96 -29.68 25.94
C PHE A 582 -26.53 -30.87 26.73
N SER A 583 -27.83 -30.88 27.01
CA SER A 583 -28.48 -32.03 27.64
C SER A 583 -28.58 -33.21 26.68
N TYR A 584 -28.86 -32.94 25.40
CA TYR A 584 -28.81 -33.94 24.34
C TYR A 584 -27.41 -34.54 24.18
N ALA A 585 -26.39 -33.68 24.11
CA ALA A 585 -25.00 -34.13 24.03
C ALA A 585 -24.59 -34.98 25.25
N LEU A 586 -25.07 -34.64 26.45
CA LEU A 586 -24.86 -35.45 27.65
C LEU A 586 -25.49 -36.83 27.53
N GLU A 587 -26.73 -36.91 27.02
CA GLU A 587 -27.45 -38.18 26.85
C GLU A 587 -26.79 -39.09 25.82
N LYS A 588 -26.18 -38.51 24.77
CA LYS A 588 -25.48 -39.22 23.71
C LYS A 588 -23.97 -39.41 23.97
N GLU A 589 -23.48 -39.01 25.14
CA GLU A 589 -22.07 -39.07 25.52
C GLU A 589 -21.10 -38.34 24.56
N LEU A 590 -21.58 -37.27 23.92
CA LEU A 590 -20.83 -36.49 22.92
C LEU A 590 -19.98 -35.39 23.56
N SER A 591 -18.84 -35.10 22.95
CA SER A 591 -18.04 -33.91 23.29
C SER A 591 -18.54 -32.69 22.50
N ILE A 592 -18.49 -31.50 23.10
CA ILE A 592 -18.98 -30.26 22.46
C ILE A 592 -17.87 -29.24 22.28
N ILE A 593 -17.86 -28.60 21.11
CA ILE A 593 -17.19 -27.33 20.86
C ILE A 593 -18.22 -26.22 20.61
N CYS A 594 -18.02 -25.07 21.24
CA CYS A 594 -18.85 -23.88 21.09
C CYS A 594 -17.98 -22.67 20.72
N PRO A 595 -17.94 -22.29 19.45
CA PRO A 595 -17.42 -20.99 19.04
C PRO A 595 -18.45 -19.90 19.35
N THR A 596 -18.02 -18.81 20.00
CA THR A 596 -18.90 -17.66 20.24
C THR A 596 -18.17 -16.33 20.17
N VAL A 597 -18.79 -15.33 19.55
CA VAL A 597 -18.29 -13.94 19.50
C VAL A 597 -18.95 -13.05 20.55
N PHE A 598 -19.86 -13.61 21.37
CA PHE A 598 -20.68 -12.84 22.30
C PHE A 598 -20.14 -12.91 23.73
N PRO A 599 -19.73 -11.78 24.35
CA PRO A 599 -19.16 -11.75 25.72
C PRO A 599 -20.09 -12.31 26.81
N VAL A 600 -21.41 -12.21 26.59
CA VAL A 600 -22.42 -12.77 27.49
C VAL A 600 -22.34 -14.29 27.53
N LEU A 601 -22.08 -14.94 26.39
CA LEU A 601 -21.92 -16.39 26.27
C LEU A 601 -20.55 -16.83 26.78
N GLU A 602 -19.51 -16.04 26.57
CA GLU A 602 -18.19 -16.27 27.17
C GLU A 602 -18.29 -16.36 28.71
N THR A 603 -18.97 -15.39 29.33
CA THR A 603 -19.21 -15.37 30.78
C THR A 603 -20.06 -16.57 31.23
N LEU A 604 -21.06 -16.94 30.44
CA LEU A 604 -21.94 -18.07 30.72
C LEU A 604 -21.17 -19.40 30.70
N PHE A 605 -20.43 -19.68 29.64
CA PHE A 605 -19.68 -20.91 29.45
C PHE A 605 -18.55 -21.06 30.47
N SER A 606 -17.85 -19.96 30.78
CA SER A 606 -16.84 -19.93 31.85
C SER A 606 -17.45 -20.29 33.21
N ARG A 607 -18.62 -19.71 33.56
CA ARG A 607 -19.34 -20.04 34.81
C ARG A 607 -19.91 -21.46 34.82
N ALA A 608 -20.31 -21.96 33.65
CA ALA A 608 -20.76 -23.34 33.49
C ALA A 608 -19.62 -24.35 33.72
N GLY A 609 -18.37 -23.90 33.63
CA GLY A 609 -17.18 -24.73 33.79
C GLY A 609 -16.73 -25.38 32.48
N MET A 610 -17.13 -24.82 31.33
CA MET A 610 -16.52 -25.18 30.05
C MET A 610 -15.11 -24.62 29.99
N GLN A 611 -14.19 -25.38 29.39
CA GLN A 611 -12.82 -24.94 29.24
C GLN A 611 -12.74 -24.00 28.04
N LEU A 612 -12.35 -22.75 28.29
CA LEU A 612 -11.96 -21.84 27.22
C LEU A 612 -10.64 -22.32 26.65
N VAL A 613 -10.66 -22.70 25.38
CA VAL A 613 -9.49 -23.25 24.70
C VAL A 613 -8.76 -22.17 23.91
N GLU A 614 -9.51 -21.22 23.36
CA GLU A 614 -8.96 -20.11 22.57
C GLU A 614 -9.83 -18.87 22.69
N ARG A 615 -9.21 -17.68 22.83
CA ARG A 615 -9.91 -16.40 23.06
C ARG A 615 -10.11 -15.57 21.80
N ASN A 616 -9.18 -15.68 20.87
CA ASN A 616 -9.16 -14.91 19.63
C ASN A 616 -9.12 -15.88 18.45
N PHE A 617 -9.96 -16.90 18.48
CA PHE A 617 -10.04 -17.80 17.35
C PHE A 617 -10.66 -17.04 16.18
N THR A 618 -10.02 -17.18 15.04
CA THR A 618 -10.52 -16.72 13.74
C THR A 618 -10.53 -17.95 12.84
N TYR A 619 -11.61 -18.16 12.09
CA TYR A 619 -11.69 -19.27 11.12
C TYR A 619 -10.69 -19.17 9.95
N GLY A 620 -9.83 -18.14 9.98
CA GLY A 620 -8.94 -17.69 8.91
C GLY A 620 -9.18 -16.20 8.67
N GLU A 621 -8.27 -15.53 7.97
CA GLU A 621 -8.48 -14.14 7.56
C GLU A 621 -9.67 -14.05 6.59
N GLY A 622 -10.71 -13.29 6.94
CA GLY A 622 -11.80 -12.92 6.03
C GLY A 622 -13.12 -13.72 6.12
N CYS A 623 -13.30 -14.62 7.09
CA CYS A 623 -14.56 -15.36 7.26
C CYS A 623 -15.46 -14.86 8.41
N ASP A 624 -14.89 -14.33 9.50
CA ASP A 624 -15.59 -13.67 10.60
C ASP A 624 -14.58 -12.72 11.30
N GLU A 625 -14.82 -11.41 11.33
CA GLU A 625 -13.88 -10.42 11.91
C GLU A 625 -14.00 -10.23 13.43
N TRP A 626 -14.87 -10.98 14.11
CA TRP A 626 -15.05 -10.86 15.56
C TRP A 626 -14.26 -11.95 16.28
N PRO A 627 -13.45 -11.59 17.32
CA PRO A 627 -12.68 -12.57 18.07
C PRO A 627 -13.62 -13.62 18.65
N THR A 628 -13.48 -14.85 18.17
CA THR A 628 -14.35 -15.95 18.56
C THR A 628 -13.69 -16.68 19.72
N PHE A 629 -14.40 -16.77 20.84
CA PHE A 629 -14.03 -17.60 21.96
C PHE A 629 -14.43 -19.04 21.67
N ILE A 630 -13.47 -19.96 21.66
CA ILE A 630 -13.75 -21.40 21.56
C ILE A 630 -13.80 -22.00 22.94
N PHE A 631 -14.97 -22.50 23.30
CA PHE A 631 -15.17 -23.32 24.49
C PHE A 631 -15.27 -24.79 24.12
N TYR A 632 -14.62 -25.64 24.91
CA TYR A 632 -14.70 -27.10 24.79
C TYR A 632 -15.21 -27.72 26.07
N CYS A 633 -16.02 -28.76 25.92
CA CYS A 633 -16.45 -29.61 27.02
C CYS A 633 -16.42 -31.07 26.57
N SER A 634 -15.63 -31.90 27.25
CA SER A 634 -15.65 -33.34 27.03
C SER A 634 -16.90 -33.98 27.62
N SER A 635 -17.36 -35.08 27.02
CA SER A 635 -18.51 -35.88 27.50
C SER A 635 -18.46 -36.17 29.01
N ALA A 636 -17.30 -36.57 29.54
CA ALA A 636 -17.10 -36.84 30.97
C ALA A 636 -17.41 -35.66 31.93
N ASN A 637 -17.23 -34.42 31.45
CA ASN A 637 -17.47 -33.20 32.23
C ASN A 637 -18.83 -32.56 31.93
N MET A 638 -19.54 -33.05 30.91
CA MET A 638 -20.81 -32.48 30.44
C MET A 638 -21.89 -32.50 31.52
N ALA A 639 -21.95 -33.56 32.35
CA ALA A 639 -22.91 -33.69 33.43
C ALA A 639 -22.80 -32.54 34.46
N GLN A 640 -21.57 -32.10 34.74
CA GLN A 640 -21.30 -30.99 35.65
C GLN A 640 -21.68 -29.65 35.00
N VAL A 641 -21.34 -29.46 33.72
CA VAL A 641 -21.66 -28.24 32.95
C VAL A 641 -23.18 -28.05 32.84
N VAL A 642 -23.92 -29.09 32.44
CA VAL A 642 -25.39 -29.08 32.38
C VAL A 642 -26.00 -28.80 33.75
N ARG A 643 -25.50 -29.40 34.84
CA ARG A 643 -25.99 -29.14 36.21
C ARG A 643 -25.75 -27.68 36.64
N ARG A 644 -24.60 -27.09 36.29
CA ARG A 644 -24.26 -25.69 36.61
C ARG A 644 -25.09 -24.72 35.78
N LEU A 645 -25.31 -24.97 34.49
CA LEU A 645 -26.22 -24.19 33.65
C LEU A 645 -27.66 -24.25 34.18
N LYS A 646 -28.15 -25.45 34.57
CA LYS A 646 -29.46 -25.62 35.23
C LYS A 646 -29.56 -24.80 36.53
N ARG A 647 -28.52 -24.83 37.38
CA ARG A 647 -28.48 -24.03 38.63
C ARG A 647 -28.37 -22.53 38.37
N ALA A 648 -27.63 -22.10 37.34
CA ALA A 648 -27.53 -20.69 36.95
C ALA A 648 -28.87 -20.14 36.43
N ALA A 649 -29.57 -20.92 35.61
CA ALA A 649 -30.94 -20.63 35.17
C ALA A 649 -31.92 -20.60 36.37
N GLY A 650 -31.74 -21.47 37.36
CA GLY A 650 -32.54 -21.52 38.59
C GLY A 650 -32.28 -20.36 39.58
N LYS A 651 -31.02 -19.92 39.75
CA LYS A 651 -30.66 -18.79 40.63
C LYS A 651 -31.11 -17.44 40.07
N ARG A 652 -31.07 -17.24 38.74
CA ARG A 652 -31.63 -16.03 38.11
C ARG A 652 -33.14 -15.91 38.29
N LYS A 653 -33.86 -17.04 38.37
CA LYS A 653 -35.28 -17.07 38.78
C LYS A 653 -35.51 -16.54 40.20
N ALA A 654 -34.57 -16.72 41.13
CA ALA A 654 -34.68 -16.24 42.51
C ALA A 654 -34.30 -14.77 42.65
N SER A 655 -33.26 -14.30 41.95
CA SER A 655 -32.82 -12.89 42.00
C SER A 655 -33.80 -11.93 41.31
N PHE A 656 -34.47 -12.35 40.24
CA PHE A 656 -35.48 -11.53 39.57
C PHE A 656 -36.88 -11.55 40.23
N VAL A 657 -37.18 -12.52 41.09
CA VAL A 657 -38.42 -12.51 41.89
C VAL A 657 -38.36 -11.40 42.96
N GLN A 658 -37.16 -10.97 43.34
CA GLN A 658 -36.96 -9.84 44.25
C GLN A 658 -37.13 -8.47 43.57
N GLU A 659 -36.99 -8.39 42.23
CA GLU A 659 -37.17 -7.15 41.44
C GLU A 659 -38.52 -7.06 40.69
N ARG A 660 -39.31 -8.14 40.60
CA ARG A 660 -40.63 -8.14 39.93
C ARG A 660 -41.79 -7.89 40.89
N GLY A 661 -41.74 -6.75 41.58
CA GLY A 661 -42.94 -6.03 41.98
C GLY A 661 -43.47 -5.21 40.80
N ASN A 662 -43.91 -5.86 39.72
CA ASN A 662 -44.93 -5.39 38.77
C ASN A 662 -45.02 -6.31 37.53
N GLN A 663 -46.24 -6.46 37.03
CA GLN A 663 -46.76 -7.51 36.17
C GLN A 663 -45.90 -7.96 34.97
N ALA A 664 -45.63 -9.26 34.86
CA ALA A 664 -45.33 -9.91 33.57
C ALA A 664 -45.82 -11.38 33.57
N LYS A 665 -46.72 -11.71 32.63
CA LYS A 665 -47.26 -13.06 32.38
C LYS A 665 -46.12 -14.08 32.22
N ARG A 666 -46.17 -15.21 32.91
CA ARG A 666 -45.25 -16.34 32.68
C ARG A 666 -45.62 -17.04 31.37
N SER A 667 -44.92 -16.72 30.28
CA SER A 667 -44.98 -17.50 29.04
C SER A 667 -44.18 -18.80 29.22
N LYS A 668 -44.77 -19.96 28.91
CA LYS A 668 -44.04 -21.23 28.81
C LYS A 668 -43.58 -21.36 27.36
N PHE A 669 -42.28 -21.58 27.17
CA PHE A 669 -41.71 -21.89 25.85
C PHE A 669 -41.62 -23.41 25.71
N LEU A 670 -41.97 -23.92 24.54
CA LEU A 670 -41.73 -25.31 24.16
C LEU A 670 -40.39 -25.36 23.42
N VAL A 671 -39.50 -26.27 23.81
CA VAL A 671 -38.26 -26.53 23.08
C VAL A 671 -38.42 -27.91 22.45
N VAL A 672 -38.35 -27.98 21.13
CA VAL A 672 -38.37 -29.26 20.39
C VAL A 672 -36.96 -29.79 20.30
#